data_AF-A0A496ZV92-F1
#
_entry.id   AF-A0A496ZV92-F1
#
_cell.length_a   1.000
_cell.length_b   1.000
_cell.length_c   1.000
_cell.angle_alpha   90.00
_cell.angle_beta   90.00
_cell.angle_gamma   90.00
#
_symmetry.space_group_name_H-M   'P 1'
#
loop_
_entity.id
_entity.type
_entity.pdbx_description
1 polymer ?
#
loop_
_entity_poly.entity_id
_entity_poly.type
_entity_poly.pdbx_seq_one_letter_code
_entity_poly.pdbx_strand_id
1 'polypeptide(L)'
;MKKILVFISMLLCISAGLLADVNIPGGSLVDLDWTAAESPYNINGEITLDSGDELTIEDGVTVQFTGHYKFNVEGRILADGIDGNEITFTAVVPATGWHGFRFTDTDTNGQNESRFYYCNFEYGIASGLGADVRGGTFYCVNSSDIEFQNCNIENSQATTGGAMFLVNSDIIMEDTVIDGNTSTGAAGGIYFHTSDATLTDVEITNNTAAYEGGGVYMFDSDPAFDHVLVADNTSGLEGAGIYTFNGSQPQLVNLTISNNLSNWPGCGIAATYNSNIVLLNSIVWENDDNNIYVSPNSEISIDYSDIDGGEDEINAEPGATVTWGVGNIGEELTDDPQFVDASSGDYHIEATSPCLNTGSPDEQYDDPDNTRNDMGAFFFYQAGISGMVTFTDENDPSDITDVLITIDDGVNPVTTTNPNEDGTYFGDVGAGTYDVTATLDGYTSDPLSYTNVVVIANQLVTDIDFELSLPAPGYVQGTVDLNGEGTISSVVISAGDEQTNPFYIEAVPVGYWAYSLQIAPGVYDVTASLNGFQDSTYTSIPVQSSVPTEDIDFILEPLVYFGDVTGIVTITGGAGLLADVVVEANGYTTSPDPVTGEYTLSTTTGACDVTATLDGYAIARYYDVNVYANYSTTDIDLDLLEWSTVPGTSFLETVYITASQNGEFLQNDGSNQLGAFGPGGVTDCRGTAIWVDGPHPLWDATEHYFSIPGYWYMNVVSYGANPGTEQIDFSFYNSSTGTTDTAYESIIFSDNEIISSDLTFPSTTETQSFDLTQQWNWISFNLTPDPTDPTSDDTDVIFDDLVTVPDVYQVKHEGFSLMYDDIGSAWFGDYNEVDTGDGVLVQMLNAYNDFELDGEKINPIITPISLPENWTWLGYLPQTSMAIEDALESLGGSAEMIKNQTQSAVYSGSWVGDLVTMSPGVGYKINMTTAANLTYPENSSRGNNARVVEKIQPENWTLMKGTKSNMVVMATMDLAENTAVGVFDIAGNCRSIGYQEGDFWYFTVVGNEELDELYFRAHEMNTGNEFVSYESFEYIPDEVIGSVDNPIGIEFNSDTPDAPATLSLGQNHPNPFNPLTSIRYSIPEGQNVTITIYNAKGQQVCNLINEYKEAGTYNVVWNATDYSSGIYFYKLEAGSASQIKKCLLIK
;
A
#
# COMPACT_ATOMS: atom_id res chain seq x y z
N MET A 1 18.94 32.14 -70.57
CA MET A 1 18.83 33.51 -71.16
C MET A 1 17.49 33.59 -71.87
N LYS A 2 16.59 34.53 -71.65
CA LYS A 2 16.63 35.81 -70.93
C LYS A 2 15.19 36.36 -70.94
N LYS A 3 14.85 37.10 -69.87
CA LYS A 3 13.93 38.26 -69.83
C LYS A 3 12.45 38.08 -69.42
N ILE A 4 12.15 38.84 -68.35
CA ILE A 4 10.96 39.65 -68.04
C ILE A 4 9.89 38.99 -67.18
N LEU A 5 9.78 39.42 -65.92
CA LEU A 5 8.57 39.65 -65.09
C LEU A 5 9.08 40.22 -63.74
N VAL A 6 8.41 41.03 -62.92
CA VAL A 6 7.33 42.02 -63.03
C VAL A 6 7.53 42.95 -61.82
N PHE A 7 7.20 44.23 -61.98
CA PHE A 7 7.22 45.25 -60.92
C PHE A 7 6.11 44.98 -59.88
N ILE A 8 6.47 44.99 -58.58
CA ILE A 8 5.84 45.69 -57.43
C ILE A 8 6.20 44.93 -56.13
N SER A 9 7.26 45.40 -55.44
CA SER A 9 7.45 45.42 -53.97
C SER A 9 8.92 45.73 -53.65
N MET A 10 9.35 46.98 -53.88
CA MET A 10 10.63 47.49 -53.39
C MET A 10 10.38 48.78 -52.62
N LEU A 11 10.05 48.60 -51.34
CA LEU A 11 10.37 49.57 -50.29
C LEU A 11 10.89 48.75 -49.10
N LEU A 12 12.10 48.23 -49.23
CA LEU A 12 12.91 47.80 -48.09
C LEU A 12 14.33 48.23 -48.44
N CYS A 13 14.60 49.48 -48.05
CA CYS A 13 15.95 49.98 -47.96
C CYS A 13 16.71 49.13 -46.94
N ILE A 14 17.89 48.70 -47.37
CA ILE A 14 19.00 48.29 -46.54
C ILE A 14 19.18 49.32 -45.41
N SER A 15 18.95 48.90 -44.17
CA SER A 15 19.74 49.32 -43.03
C SER A 15 20.20 48.04 -42.33
N ALA A 16 21.45 47.66 -42.58
CA ALA A 16 22.20 46.92 -41.59
C ALA A 16 22.22 47.80 -40.32
N GLY A 17 21.37 47.47 -39.36
CA GLY A 17 21.54 47.96 -38.00
C GLY A 17 22.79 47.28 -37.46
N LEU A 18 23.81 48.08 -37.12
CA LEU A 18 24.72 47.63 -36.08
C LEU A 18 23.85 47.37 -34.85
N LEU A 19 23.81 46.12 -34.37
CA LEU A 19 23.29 45.83 -33.04
C LEU A 19 24.14 46.63 -32.06
N ALA A 20 23.48 47.45 -31.25
CA ALA A 20 24.14 48.31 -30.28
C ALA A 20 24.17 47.55 -28.97
N ASP A 21 25.37 47.23 -28.50
CA ASP A 21 25.66 46.77 -27.14
C ASP A 21 24.78 47.50 -26.11
N VAL A 22 23.94 46.76 -25.38
CA VAL A 22 23.19 47.33 -24.26
C VAL A 22 24.15 47.50 -23.09
N ASN A 23 24.13 48.69 -22.48
CA ASN A 23 25.03 49.04 -21.39
C ASN A 23 24.21 49.23 -20.12
N ILE A 24 24.36 48.32 -19.16
CA ILE A 24 23.69 48.36 -17.87
C ILE A 24 24.61 49.10 -16.87
N PRO A 25 24.26 50.32 -16.42
CA PRO A 25 25.02 51.01 -15.39
C PRO A 25 24.78 50.36 -14.03
N GLY A 26 25.72 50.55 -13.08
CA GLY A 26 25.52 50.05 -11.72
C GLY A 26 24.40 50.77 -10.96
N GLY A 27 23.80 50.06 -10.00
CA GLY A 27 22.62 50.45 -9.21
C GLY A 27 21.50 49.41 -9.29
N SER A 28 20.31 49.76 -8.79
CA SER A 28 19.10 48.96 -8.95
C SER A 28 18.82 48.72 -10.44
N LEU A 29 18.54 47.47 -10.79
CA LEU A 29 18.20 47.07 -12.14
C LEU A 29 16.79 47.60 -12.47
N VAL A 30 16.66 48.25 -13.62
CA VAL A 30 15.38 48.81 -14.09
C VAL A 30 14.91 48.18 -15.39
N ASP A 31 15.80 47.42 -16.03
CA ASP A 31 15.57 46.71 -17.27
C ASP A 31 15.51 45.23 -16.93
N LEU A 32 14.27 44.71 -16.89
CA LEU A 32 13.91 43.42 -16.31
C LEU A 32 13.57 42.35 -17.37
N ASP A 33 13.68 42.70 -18.66
CA ASP A 33 13.40 41.79 -19.78
C ASP A 33 14.60 41.79 -20.74
N TRP A 34 15.48 40.79 -20.61
CA TRP A 34 16.69 40.69 -21.43
C TRP A 34 16.49 39.77 -22.63
N THR A 35 16.63 40.32 -23.83
CA THR A 35 16.29 39.63 -25.08
C THR A 35 17.52 39.32 -25.94
N ALA A 36 17.46 38.24 -26.71
CA ALA A 36 18.56 37.84 -27.60
C ALA A 36 18.89 38.92 -28.66
N ALA A 37 17.89 39.70 -29.06
CA ALA A 37 18.03 40.78 -30.04
C ALA A 37 18.87 41.96 -29.53
N GLU A 38 19.01 42.12 -28.22
CA GLU A 38 19.71 43.21 -27.56
C GLU A 38 21.05 42.77 -26.93
N SER A 39 21.36 41.49 -27.01
CA SER A 39 22.63 40.92 -26.60
C SER A 39 23.82 41.47 -27.42
N PRO A 40 25.00 41.72 -26.81
CA PRO A 40 25.35 41.47 -25.41
C PRO A 40 24.93 42.58 -24.45
N TYR A 41 24.53 42.18 -23.24
CA TYR A 41 24.30 43.08 -22.09
C TYR A 41 25.63 43.32 -21.36
N ASN A 42 26.11 44.56 -21.36
CA ASN A 42 27.38 44.98 -20.80
C ASN A 42 27.19 45.59 -19.42
N ILE A 43 27.60 44.88 -18.38
CA ILE A 43 27.49 45.34 -16.99
C ILE A 43 28.68 46.25 -16.67
N ASN A 44 28.39 47.54 -16.42
CA ASN A 44 29.38 48.62 -16.23
C ASN A 44 29.51 49.09 -14.77
N GLY A 45 28.89 48.37 -13.84
CA GLY A 45 28.95 48.62 -12.40
C GLY A 45 28.23 47.51 -11.64
N GLU A 46 28.32 47.51 -10.31
CA GLU A 46 27.57 46.57 -9.47
C GLU A 46 26.06 46.80 -9.66
N ILE A 47 25.30 45.73 -9.89
CA ILE A 47 23.85 45.78 -10.08
C ILE A 47 23.14 45.03 -8.96
N THR A 48 21.92 45.46 -8.66
CA THR A 48 21.03 44.80 -7.70
C THR A 48 19.67 44.57 -8.36
N LEU A 49 19.20 43.32 -8.34
CA LEU A 49 17.79 43.02 -8.56
C LEU A 49 17.08 43.17 -7.22
N ASP A 50 16.26 44.22 -7.08
CA ASP A 50 15.63 44.58 -5.81
C ASP A 50 14.49 43.59 -5.46
N SER A 51 14.19 43.44 -4.17
CA SER A 51 13.11 42.56 -3.71
C SER A 51 11.75 42.94 -4.32
N GLY A 52 11.07 41.95 -4.90
CA GLY A 52 9.80 42.10 -5.62
C GLY A 52 9.96 42.30 -7.13
N ASP A 53 11.18 42.49 -7.62
CA ASP A 53 11.48 42.54 -9.05
C ASP A 53 11.85 41.14 -9.59
N GLU A 54 11.37 40.83 -10.78
CA GLU A 54 11.69 39.61 -11.52
C GLU A 54 12.45 39.98 -12.79
N LEU A 55 13.61 39.35 -13.03
CA LEU A 55 14.39 39.49 -14.26
C LEU A 55 14.18 38.27 -15.15
N THR A 56 13.67 38.48 -16.36
CA THR A 56 13.57 37.43 -17.38
C THR A 56 14.72 37.55 -18.39
N ILE A 57 15.29 36.42 -18.79
CA ILE A 57 16.41 36.36 -19.74
C ILE A 57 16.11 35.29 -20.79
N GLU A 58 16.03 35.71 -22.05
CA GLU A 58 15.78 34.83 -23.21
C GLU A 58 17.02 34.00 -23.59
N ASP A 59 16.79 32.88 -24.28
CA ASP A 59 17.82 32.00 -24.82
C ASP A 59 18.83 32.73 -25.73
N GLY A 60 20.10 32.33 -25.65
CA GLY A 60 21.20 32.93 -26.43
C GLY A 60 21.68 34.31 -25.96
N VAL A 61 21.16 34.84 -24.84
CA VAL A 61 21.65 36.10 -24.28
C VAL A 61 23.04 35.94 -23.67
N THR A 62 24.01 36.72 -24.15
CA THR A 62 25.27 36.96 -23.45
C THR A 62 25.19 38.17 -22.50
N VAL A 63 25.53 37.95 -21.24
CA VAL A 63 25.70 38.94 -20.17
C VAL A 63 27.20 39.01 -19.83
N GLN A 64 27.82 40.16 -20.12
CA GLN A 64 29.27 40.33 -19.92
C GLN A 64 29.58 41.47 -18.95
N PHE A 65 30.38 41.14 -17.93
CA PHE A 65 30.84 42.09 -16.93
C PHE A 65 32.14 42.76 -17.41
N THR A 66 32.09 44.08 -17.57
CA THR A 66 33.22 44.88 -18.08
C THR A 66 34.29 45.17 -17.01
N GLY A 67 34.00 44.81 -15.76
CA GLY A 67 34.88 44.94 -14.60
C GLY A 67 34.49 43.96 -13.49
N HIS A 68 35.15 44.05 -12.35
CA HIS A 68 34.91 43.18 -11.21
C HIS A 68 33.70 43.68 -10.40
N TYR A 69 32.51 43.32 -10.87
CA TYR A 69 31.23 43.78 -10.31
C TYR A 69 30.38 42.61 -9.86
N LYS A 70 29.61 42.83 -8.79
CA LYS A 70 28.62 41.89 -8.26
C LYS A 70 27.30 42.00 -9.00
N PHE A 71 26.57 40.89 -9.01
CA PHE A 71 25.13 40.88 -9.23
C PHE A 71 24.45 40.50 -7.91
N ASN A 72 23.92 41.49 -7.19
CA ASN A 72 23.14 41.23 -5.97
C ASN A 72 21.71 40.86 -6.35
N VAL A 73 21.16 39.84 -5.72
CA VAL A 73 19.83 39.31 -6.03
C VAL A 73 19.02 39.25 -4.74
N GLU A 74 18.08 40.19 -4.61
CA GLU A 74 17.05 40.21 -3.58
C GLU A 74 15.65 39.90 -4.17
N GLY A 75 15.52 39.95 -5.51
CA GLY A 75 14.35 39.52 -6.29
C GLY A 75 14.53 38.13 -6.91
N ARG A 76 13.87 37.87 -8.04
CA ARG A 76 13.87 36.55 -8.72
C ARG A 76 14.42 36.59 -10.15
N ILE A 77 15.22 35.61 -10.54
CA ILE A 77 15.75 35.51 -11.92
C ILE A 77 15.13 34.29 -12.62
N LEU A 78 14.62 34.49 -13.84
CA LEU A 78 14.17 33.44 -14.74
C LEU A 78 15.02 33.48 -16.01
N ALA A 79 16.02 32.59 -16.10
CA ALA A 79 16.92 32.48 -17.25
C ALA A 79 16.64 31.18 -18.02
N ASP A 80 15.85 31.28 -19.08
CA ASP A 80 15.32 30.12 -19.81
C ASP A 80 16.08 29.93 -21.14
N GLY A 81 17.26 29.32 -21.07
CA GLY A 81 18.04 28.92 -22.26
C GLY A 81 17.52 27.65 -22.93
N ILE A 82 18.15 27.26 -24.04
CA ILE A 82 17.91 25.98 -24.74
C ILE A 82 19.24 25.38 -25.27
N ASP A 83 19.27 24.07 -25.50
CA ASP A 83 20.42 23.37 -26.08
C ASP A 83 20.89 24.00 -27.41
N GLY A 84 22.19 24.31 -27.50
CA GLY A 84 22.82 24.98 -28.63
C GLY A 84 22.54 26.48 -28.74
N ASN A 85 21.79 27.06 -27.80
CA ASN A 85 21.59 28.50 -27.66
C ASN A 85 21.56 28.92 -26.18
N GLU A 86 22.64 28.62 -25.48
CA GLU A 86 22.79 28.81 -24.05
C GLU A 86 22.87 30.29 -23.67
N ILE A 87 22.36 30.65 -22.49
CA ILE A 87 22.57 31.97 -21.88
C ILE A 87 23.98 31.97 -21.27
N THR A 88 24.77 33.01 -21.52
CA THR A 88 26.17 33.06 -21.05
C THR A 88 26.43 34.24 -20.13
N PHE A 89 26.88 33.98 -18.90
CA PHE A 89 27.36 34.99 -17.94
C PHE A 89 28.89 34.91 -17.84
N THR A 90 29.58 35.97 -18.23
CA THR A 90 31.06 35.94 -18.32
C THR A 90 31.70 37.30 -18.02
N ALA A 91 33.03 37.31 -17.84
CA ALA A 91 33.81 38.53 -17.72
C ALA A 91 34.52 38.88 -19.03
N VAL A 92 34.49 40.16 -19.42
CA VAL A 92 35.22 40.64 -20.61
C VAL A 92 36.73 40.39 -20.51
N VAL A 93 37.26 40.39 -19.27
CA VAL A 93 38.65 40.05 -18.98
C VAL A 93 38.68 38.88 -17.99
N PRO A 94 38.85 37.63 -18.44
CA PRO A 94 38.80 36.44 -17.60
C PRO A 94 39.70 36.50 -16.36
N ALA A 95 40.93 37.00 -16.50
CA ALA A 95 41.87 37.14 -15.37
C ALA A 95 41.43 38.16 -14.29
N THR A 96 40.50 39.07 -14.63
CA THR A 96 39.87 39.97 -13.65
C THR A 96 38.63 39.32 -13.04
N GLY A 97 37.92 38.52 -13.83
CA GLY A 97 36.65 37.90 -13.47
C GLY A 97 35.56 38.92 -13.14
N TRP A 98 34.38 38.40 -12.83
CA TRP A 98 33.26 39.14 -12.25
C TRP A 98 32.98 38.61 -10.84
N HIS A 99 32.28 39.36 -10.00
CA HIS A 99 32.20 39.04 -8.57
C HIS A 99 31.01 38.12 -8.23
N GLY A 100 30.48 37.38 -9.20
CA GLY A 100 29.42 36.40 -8.99
C GLY A 100 28.05 37.00 -8.67
N PHE A 101 27.07 36.10 -8.61
CA PHE A 101 25.75 36.31 -8.04
C PHE A 101 25.80 36.24 -6.52
N ARG A 102 25.06 37.14 -5.87
CA ARG A 102 24.92 37.26 -4.42
C ARG A 102 23.44 37.24 -4.07
N PHE A 103 22.90 36.04 -3.88
CA PHE A 103 21.54 35.81 -3.41
C PHE A 103 21.48 36.06 -1.91
N THR A 104 20.48 36.79 -1.44
CA THR A 104 20.35 37.11 -0.02
C THR A 104 18.89 37.22 0.38
N ASP A 105 18.49 36.42 1.36
CA ASP A 105 17.21 36.50 2.07
C ASP A 105 15.96 36.34 1.18
N THR A 106 16.08 35.64 0.03
CA THR A 106 14.94 35.40 -0.87
C THR A 106 13.82 34.60 -0.20
N ASP A 107 14.17 33.65 0.68
CA ASP A 107 13.21 32.88 1.49
C ASP A 107 12.31 33.78 2.33
N THR A 108 12.93 34.77 2.97
CA THR A 108 12.24 35.62 3.94
C THR A 108 11.51 36.78 3.28
N ASN A 109 11.88 37.12 2.05
CA ASN A 109 11.26 38.19 1.28
C ASN A 109 10.27 37.68 0.22
N GLY A 110 10.09 36.35 0.11
CA GLY A 110 9.13 35.69 -0.78
C GLY A 110 9.53 35.77 -2.25
N GLN A 111 10.83 35.66 -2.55
CA GLN A 111 11.40 35.71 -3.90
C GLN A 111 12.17 34.42 -4.26
N ASN A 112 11.75 33.30 -3.66
CA ASN A 112 12.16 31.95 -4.01
C ASN A 112 11.85 31.64 -5.48
N GLU A 113 12.31 30.49 -6.01
CA GLU A 113 12.00 30.00 -7.37
C GLU A 113 12.79 30.73 -8.48
N SER A 114 14.03 31.15 -8.21
CA SER A 114 14.90 31.55 -9.32
C SER A 114 15.33 30.32 -10.11
N ARG A 115 15.44 30.42 -11.43
CA ARG A 115 15.83 29.30 -12.28
C ARG A 115 16.81 29.68 -13.37
N PHE A 116 17.70 28.76 -13.67
CA PHE A 116 18.71 28.84 -14.71
C PHE A 116 18.69 27.55 -15.52
N TYR A 117 18.18 27.62 -16.75
CA TYR A 117 18.16 26.50 -17.69
C TYR A 117 19.11 26.78 -18.84
N TYR A 118 19.93 25.80 -19.24
CA TYR A 118 20.90 25.93 -20.34
C TYR A 118 21.75 27.21 -20.22
N CYS A 119 22.39 27.39 -19.06
CA CYS A 119 23.20 28.56 -18.76
C CYS A 119 24.69 28.20 -18.57
N ASN A 120 25.57 29.00 -19.16
CA ASN A 120 27.01 28.96 -18.97
C ASN A 120 27.47 30.10 -18.05
N PHE A 121 28.17 29.75 -16.97
CA PHE A 121 28.74 30.71 -16.02
C PHE A 121 30.26 30.56 -16.00
N GLU A 122 30.96 31.60 -16.43
CA GLU A 122 32.41 31.55 -16.58
C GLU A 122 33.10 32.66 -15.77
N TYR A 123 34.23 32.33 -15.15
CA TYR A 123 35.15 33.31 -14.54
C TYR A 123 34.52 34.16 -13.41
N GLY A 124 33.63 33.57 -12.61
CA GLY A 124 33.18 34.15 -11.34
C GLY A 124 34.31 34.12 -10.31
N ILE A 125 34.78 35.27 -9.84
CA ILE A 125 35.90 35.40 -8.90
C ILE A 125 35.43 36.17 -7.66
N ALA A 126 35.38 35.51 -6.51
CA ALA A 126 35.08 36.12 -5.22
C ALA A 126 36.34 36.71 -4.58
N SER A 127 36.32 38.01 -4.27
CA SER A 127 37.42 38.70 -3.59
C SER A 127 36.95 39.76 -2.60
N GLY A 128 37.75 40.10 -1.59
CA GLY A 128 37.39 41.10 -0.58
C GLY A 128 37.57 40.63 0.86
N LEU A 129 36.57 40.87 1.71
CA LEU A 129 36.56 40.48 3.13
C LEU A 129 35.16 39.96 3.53
N GLY A 130 35.08 39.05 4.50
CA GLY A 130 33.80 38.60 5.05
C GLY A 130 33.08 37.62 4.11
N ALA A 131 31.80 37.89 3.80
CA ALA A 131 31.00 37.08 2.87
C ALA A 131 31.52 37.16 1.42
N ASP A 132 32.12 38.29 1.03
CA ASP A 132 32.53 38.59 -0.36
C ASP A 132 33.64 37.68 -0.92
N VAL A 133 34.28 36.87 -0.08
CA VAL A 133 35.33 35.93 -0.49
C VAL A 133 34.82 34.51 -0.71
N ARG A 134 33.52 34.29 -0.58
CA ARG A 134 32.86 32.98 -0.69
C ARG A 134 32.05 32.90 -1.97
N GLY A 135 31.98 31.72 -2.58
CA GLY A 135 31.17 31.47 -3.76
C GLY A 135 31.67 32.23 -4.98
N GLY A 136 32.51 31.63 -5.81
CA GLY A 136 33.10 32.33 -6.97
C GLY A 136 32.02 32.88 -7.90
N THR A 137 31.12 31.99 -8.33
CA THR A 137 29.97 32.34 -9.17
C THR A 137 28.71 32.54 -8.33
N PHE A 138 28.41 31.65 -7.38
CA PHE A 138 27.20 31.77 -6.55
C PHE A 138 27.51 31.82 -5.06
N TYR A 139 26.95 32.82 -4.38
CA TYR A 139 26.88 32.87 -2.93
C TYR A 139 25.41 33.08 -2.55
N CYS A 140 24.85 32.11 -1.81
CA CYS A 140 23.44 32.09 -1.43
C CYS A 140 23.32 32.04 0.10
N VAL A 141 22.40 32.83 0.65
CA VAL A 141 22.13 32.89 2.08
C VAL A 141 20.64 33.06 2.31
N ASN A 142 20.00 32.11 2.99
CA ASN A 142 18.54 32.09 3.19
C ASN A 142 17.83 32.26 1.82
N SER A 143 18.21 31.43 0.86
CA SER A 143 17.79 31.50 -0.53
C SER A 143 17.71 30.10 -1.13
N SER A 144 16.64 29.40 -0.80
CA SER A 144 16.27 28.08 -1.31
C SER A 144 15.46 28.17 -2.61
N ASP A 145 15.17 27.01 -3.19
CA ASP A 145 14.39 26.84 -4.42
C ASP A 145 15.01 27.56 -5.62
N ILE A 146 16.35 27.52 -5.71
CA ILE A 146 17.08 27.95 -6.90
C ILE A 146 17.33 26.72 -7.76
N GLU A 147 16.77 26.71 -8.97
CA GLU A 147 16.87 25.60 -9.91
C GLU A 147 18.00 25.84 -10.92
N PHE A 148 18.83 24.82 -11.11
CA PHE A 148 19.84 24.74 -12.17
C PHE A 148 19.55 23.51 -13.02
N GLN A 149 19.28 23.69 -14.31
CA GLN A 149 19.04 22.60 -15.24
C GLN A 149 19.94 22.75 -16.45
N ASN A 150 20.65 21.70 -16.86
CA ASN A 150 21.49 21.72 -18.08
C ASN A 150 22.53 22.87 -18.08
N CYS A 151 23.10 23.21 -16.92
CA CYS A 151 24.00 24.35 -16.77
C CYS A 151 25.49 23.95 -16.73
N ASN A 152 26.37 24.91 -16.97
CA ASN A 152 27.81 24.75 -16.75
C ASN A 152 28.37 25.90 -15.90
N ILE A 153 29.05 25.57 -14.80
CA ILE A 153 29.73 26.53 -13.91
C ILE A 153 31.22 26.24 -13.93
N GLU A 154 31.98 27.09 -14.60
CA GLU A 154 33.39 26.81 -14.87
C GLU A 154 34.35 27.96 -14.58
N ASN A 155 35.60 27.58 -14.32
CA ASN A 155 36.73 28.50 -14.17
C ASN A 155 36.53 29.57 -13.08
N SER A 156 35.71 29.26 -12.06
CA SER A 156 35.39 30.15 -10.95
C SER A 156 36.44 30.08 -9.84
N GLN A 157 36.58 31.14 -9.05
CA GLN A 157 37.58 31.22 -7.98
C GLN A 157 37.04 31.87 -6.72
N ALA A 158 37.35 31.29 -5.55
CA ALA A 158 37.00 31.88 -4.26
C ALA A 158 38.04 31.60 -3.17
N THR A 159 37.80 32.15 -1.98
CA THR A 159 38.47 31.68 -0.75
C THR A 159 37.77 30.46 -0.15
N THR A 160 36.47 30.28 -0.36
CA THR A 160 35.74 29.07 0.06
C THR A 160 34.55 28.88 -0.87
N GLY A 161 34.33 27.66 -1.37
CA GLY A 161 33.32 27.39 -2.40
C GLY A 161 33.72 28.03 -3.73
N GLY A 162 34.65 27.41 -4.44
CA GLY A 162 35.23 27.97 -5.67
C GLY A 162 34.18 28.26 -6.74
N ALA A 163 33.19 27.37 -6.91
CA ALA A 163 32.00 27.63 -7.71
C ALA A 163 30.90 28.27 -6.85
N MET A 164 30.50 27.57 -5.78
CA MET A 164 29.28 27.86 -5.03
C MET A 164 29.50 27.79 -3.52
N PHE A 165 28.82 28.66 -2.77
CA PHE A 165 28.78 28.61 -1.30
C PHE A 165 27.36 28.90 -0.82
N LEU A 166 26.75 27.93 -0.15
CA LEU A 166 25.35 27.93 0.28
C LEU A 166 25.25 28.02 1.80
N VAL A 167 24.26 28.78 2.30
CA VAL A 167 24.01 28.98 3.74
C VAL A 167 22.51 29.01 4.00
N ASN A 168 21.94 27.98 4.63
CA ASN A 168 20.48 27.82 4.70
C ASN A 168 19.85 28.04 3.33
N SER A 169 20.29 27.29 2.33
CA SER A 169 19.89 27.52 0.93
C SER A 169 19.88 26.19 0.20
N ASP A 170 18.69 25.63 0.11
CA ASP A 170 18.44 24.30 -0.46
C ASP A 170 18.14 24.49 -1.95
N ILE A 171 19.13 24.19 -2.77
CA ILE A 171 19.05 24.33 -4.23
C ILE A 171 18.64 23.01 -4.88
N ILE A 172 18.15 23.09 -6.12
CA ILE A 172 17.85 21.94 -6.97
C ILE A 172 18.75 22.02 -8.18
N MET A 173 19.47 20.95 -8.49
CA MET A 173 20.40 20.90 -9.61
C MET A 173 20.24 19.60 -10.39
N GLU A 174 20.00 19.72 -11.69
CA GLU A 174 19.77 18.62 -12.62
C GLU A 174 20.63 18.83 -13.89
N ASP A 175 21.21 17.77 -14.45
CA ASP A 175 21.99 17.79 -15.70
C ASP A 175 23.10 18.87 -15.73
N THR A 176 23.72 19.18 -14.60
CA THR A 176 24.57 20.37 -14.47
C THR A 176 26.03 20.00 -14.23
N VAL A 177 26.94 20.75 -14.85
CA VAL A 177 28.38 20.55 -14.77
C VAL A 177 29.04 21.65 -13.94
N ILE A 178 29.89 21.26 -13.00
CA ILE A 178 30.75 22.13 -12.18
C ILE A 178 32.20 21.74 -12.43
N ASP A 179 32.84 22.44 -13.37
CA ASP A 179 34.17 22.07 -13.87
C ASP A 179 35.26 23.12 -13.61
N GLY A 180 36.44 22.66 -13.17
CA GLY A 180 37.65 23.50 -13.19
C GLY A 180 37.62 24.70 -12.23
N ASN A 181 36.83 24.65 -11.16
CA ASN A 181 36.72 25.73 -10.19
C ASN A 181 37.77 25.61 -9.08
N THR A 182 38.19 26.73 -8.49
CA THR A 182 39.30 26.76 -7.54
C THR A 182 39.01 27.53 -6.26
N SER A 183 39.44 26.98 -5.13
CA SER A 183 39.35 27.60 -3.82
C SER A 183 40.72 27.66 -3.14
N THR A 184 41.04 28.82 -2.58
CA THR A 184 42.23 28.97 -1.70
C THR A 184 41.97 28.50 -0.26
N GLY A 185 40.75 28.05 0.03
CA GLY A 185 40.30 27.43 1.28
C GLY A 185 39.76 26.02 1.02
N ALA A 186 38.61 25.72 1.61
CA ALA A 186 37.85 24.48 1.38
C ALA A 186 36.87 24.62 0.20
N ALA A 187 36.37 23.50 -0.34
CA ALA A 187 35.43 23.39 -1.46
C ALA A 187 35.93 24.06 -2.75
N GLY A 188 36.54 23.30 -3.66
CA GLY A 188 36.85 23.78 -5.00
C GLY A 188 35.56 23.97 -5.83
N GLY A 189 34.63 23.01 -5.75
CA GLY A 189 33.30 23.08 -6.34
C GLY A 189 32.31 23.76 -5.40
N ILE A 190 31.54 22.96 -4.64
CA ILE A 190 30.41 23.40 -3.81
C ILE A 190 30.74 23.32 -2.31
N TYR A 191 30.36 24.35 -1.56
CA TYR A 191 30.35 24.34 -0.10
C TYR A 191 28.92 24.45 0.44
N PHE A 192 28.46 23.43 1.18
CA PHE A 192 27.21 23.43 1.91
C PHE A 192 27.43 23.85 3.38
N HIS A 193 26.59 24.75 3.87
CA HIS A 193 26.56 25.16 5.27
C HIS A 193 25.13 25.22 5.73
N THR A 194 24.71 24.26 6.56
CA THR A 194 23.31 24.12 6.97
C THR A 194 22.36 24.20 5.77
N SER A 195 22.63 23.44 4.70
CA SER A 195 21.90 23.47 3.43
C SER A 195 21.80 22.07 2.81
N ASP A 196 20.59 21.63 2.52
CA ASP A 196 20.23 20.26 2.17
C ASP A 196 19.71 20.22 0.72
N ALA A 197 20.63 20.46 -0.23
CA ALA A 197 20.30 20.52 -1.65
C ALA A 197 20.01 19.14 -2.28
N THR A 198 19.34 19.16 -3.43
CA THR A 198 19.10 17.97 -4.28
C THR A 198 19.91 18.08 -5.56
N LEU A 199 20.74 17.07 -5.84
CA LEU A 199 21.58 16.99 -7.03
C LEU A 199 21.28 15.68 -7.76
N THR A 200 20.84 15.79 -9.01
CA THR A 200 20.51 14.67 -9.91
C THR A 200 21.26 14.83 -11.23
N ASP A 201 21.92 13.78 -11.74
CA ASP A 201 22.66 13.85 -13.02
C ASP A 201 23.70 15.00 -13.08
N VAL A 202 24.42 15.22 -11.97
CA VAL A 202 25.39 16.32 -11.82
C VAL A 202 26.81 15.82 -11.99
N GLU A 203 27.63 16.59 -12.70
CA GLU A 203 29.07 16.36 -12.81
C GLU A 203 29.88 17.40 -12.03
N ILE A 204 30.64 16.98 -11.02
CA ILE A 204 31.51 17.82 -10.21
C ILE A 204 32.96 17.40 -10.49
N THR A 205 33.60 18.07 -11.45
CA THR A 205 34.87 17.60 -12.03
C THR A 205 35.99 18.65 -12.04
N ASN A 206 37.24 18.19 -12.00
CA ASN A 206 38.45 19.02 -12.10
C ASN A 206 38.53 20.21 -11.11
N ASN A 207 37.82 20.16 -9.98
CA ASN A 207 37.81 21.26 -9.03
C ASN A 207 38.99 21.15 -8.05
N THR A 208 39.54 22.28 -7.62
CA THR A 208 40.73 22.32 -6.76
C THR A 208 40.51 23.13 -5.48
N ALA A 209 40.72 22.53 -4.32
CA ALA A 209 40.78 23.20 -3.02
C ALA A 209 42.19 23.18 -2.42
N ALA A 210 42.58 24.25 -1.72
CA ALA A 210 43.84 24.27 -0.98
C ALA A 210 43.78 23.51 0.36
N TYR A 211 42.57 23.30 0.89
CA TYR A 211 42.31 22.56 2.13
C TYR A 211 41.46 21.32 1.83
N GLU A 212 40.34 21.08 2.50
CA GLU A 212 39.45 19.92 2.33
C GLU A 212 38.37 20.17 1.26
N GLY A 213 37.77 19.10 0.72
CA GLY A 213 36.66 19.19 -0.22
C GLY A 213 37.10 19.72 -1.57
N GLY A 214 37.78 18.92 -2.40
CA GLY A 214 38.15 19.36 -3.75
C GLY A 214 36.89 19.63 -4.60
N GLY A 215 35.99 18.66 -4.65
CA GLY A 215 34.66 18.78 -5.24
C GLY A 215 33.68 19.42 -4.26
N VAL A 216 33.36 18.70 -3.18
CA VAL A 216 32.27 19.05 -2.25
C VAL A 216 32.75 19.11 -0.80
N TYR A 217 32.26 20.12 -0.07
CA TYR A 217 32.39 20.23 1.38
C TYR A 217 31.01 20.41 2.03
N MET A 218 30.71 19.62 3.07
CA MET A 218 29.46 19.70 3.83
C MET A 218 29.73 20.06 5.29
N PHE A 219 29.01 21.06 5.80
CA PHE A 219 29.02 21.47 7.20
C PHE A 219 27.60 21.44 7.75
N ASP A 220 27.30 20.49 8.64
CA ASP A 220 25.96 20.39 9.27
C ASP A 220 24.86 20.40 8.19
N SER A 221 25.05 19.61 7.12
CA SER A 221 24.25 19.61 5.89
C SER A 221 24.11 18.20 5.37
N ASP A 222 22.93 17.89 4.88
CA ASP A 222 22.46 16.56 4.52
C ASP A 222 21.91 16.56 3.07
N PRO A 223 22.68 17.03 2.06
CA PRO A 223 22.19 17.04 0.68
C PRO A 223 21.99 15.63 0.13
N ALA A 224 21.02 15.49 -0.78
CA ALA A 224 20.70 14.26 -1.48
C ALA A 224 21.36 14.24 -2.87
N PHE A 225 22.12 13.18 -3.15
CA PHE A 225 22.83 12.96 -4.40
C PHE A 225 22.25 11.71 -5.07
N ASP A 226 21.87 11.84 -6.33
CA ASP A 226 21.45 10.75 -7.20
C ASP A 226 22.10 10.89 -8.59
N HIS A 227 22.71 9.83 -9.11
CA HIS A 227 23.39 9.86 -10.41
C HIS A 227 24.45 10.96 -10.54
N VAL A 228 25.30 11.11 -9.52
CA VAL A 228 26.31 12.20 -9.46
C VAL A 228 27.73 11.69 -9.72
N LEU A 229 28.41 12.28 -10.70
CA LEU A 229 29.84 12.08 -10.93
C LEU A 229 30.66 13.06 -10.10
N VAL A 230 31.53 12.56 -9.23
CA VAL A 230 32.52 13.36 -8.50
C VAL A 230 33.92 12.87 -8.84
N ALA A 231 34.55 13.49 -9.84
CA ALA A 231 35.80 12.98 -10.39
C ALA A 231 36.87 14.02 -10.65
N ASP A 232 38.14 13.60 -10.68
CA ASP A 232 39.28 14.45 -11.04
C ASP A 232 39.47 15.69 -10.13
N ASN A 233 38.86 15.70 -8.94
CA ASN A 233 38.99 16.81 -8.02
C ASN A 233 40.27 16.69 -7.19
N THR A 234 40.84 17.84 -6.81
CA THR A 234 42.08 17.91 -6.05
C THR A 234 41.89 18.69 -4.75
N SER A 235 42.38 18.17 -3.63
CA SER A 235 42.43 18.88 -2.35
C SER A 235 43.82 18.89 -1.74
N GLY A 236 44.10 19.88 -0.89
CA GLY A 236 45.36 19.94 -0.15
C GLY A 236 45.39 19.01 1.07
N LEU A 237 44.21 18.71 1.62
CA LEU A 237 43.94 17.87 2.79
C LEU A 237 42.93 16.76 2.42
N GLU A 238 42.21 16.18 3.38
CA GLU A 238 41.28 15.06 3.15
C GLU A 238 40.06 15.42 2.27
N GLY A 239 39.39 14.40 1.71
CA GLY A 239 38.12 14.53 0.99
C GLY A 239 38.24 15.30 -0.32
N ALA A 240 39.09 14.85 -1.24
CA ALA A 240 39.24 15.50 -2.54
C ALA A 240 37.93 15.43 -3.36
N GLY A 241 37.21 14.31 -3.32
CA GLY A 241 35.85 14.22 -3.83
C GLY A 241 34.86 14.90 -2.88
N ILE A 242 34.52 14.22 -1.79
CA ILE A 242 33.50 14.63 -0.82
C ILE A 242 34.09 14.68 0.60
N TYR A 243 33.87 15.79 1.30
CA TYR A 243 34.22 15.95 2.71
C TYR A 243 32.99 16.32 3.55
N THR A 244 32.72 15.57 4.63
CA THR A 244 31.62 15.85 5.56
C THR A 244 32.10 16.24 6.95
N PHE A 245 31.38 17.15 7.62
CA PHE A 245 31.81 17.73 8.89
C PHE A 245 30.65 18.13 9.80
N ASN A 246 30.81 17.87 11.11
CA ASN A 246 29.95 18.38 12.18
C ASN A 246 28.49 17.89 12.08
N GLY A 247 28.29 16.57 12.04
CA GLY A 247 26.95 16.00 12.12
C GLY A 247 26.23 15.83 10.79
N SER A 248 26.92 16.01 9.66
CA SER A 248 26.35 15.84 8.32
C SER A 248 25.97 14.40 8.03
N GLN A 249 24.84 14.19 7.37
CA GLN A 249 24.26 12.89 7.06
C GLN A 249 23.73 12.81 5.62
N PRO A 250 24.59 13.04 4.61
CA PRO A 250 24.16 13.01 3.22
C PRO A 250 23.73 11.59 2.78
N GLN A 251 22.77 11.56 1.86
CA GLN A 251 22.37 10.36 1.12
C GLN A 251 23.07 10.35 -0.23
N LEU A 252 23.89 9.34 -0.47
CA LEU A 252 24.67 9.19 -1.69
C LEU A 252 24.20 7.93 -2.43
N VAL A 253 23.39 8.10 -3.47
CA VAL A 253 22.82 7.00 -4.26
C VAL A 253 23.27 7.10 -5.71
N ASN A 254 23.70 6.01 -6.33
CA ASN A 254 24.14 6.01 -7.73
C ASN A 254 25.30 7.02 -8.00
N LEU A 255 26.35 7.05 -7.17
CA LEU A 255 27.50 7.92 -7.40
C LEU A 255 28.63 7.20 -8.12
N THR A 256 29.37 7.93 -8.96
CA THR A 256 30.73 7.54 -9.37
C THR A 256 31.72 8.54 -8.78
N ILE A 257 32.55 8.09 -7.83
CA ILE A 257 33.59 8.90 -7.17
C ILE A 257 34.95 8.37 -7.57
N SER A 258 35.62 9.03 -8.51
CA SER A 258 36.85 8.47 -9.09
C SER A 258 37.95 9.47 -9.40
N ASN A 259 39.21 9.00 -9.35
CA ASN A 259 40.41 9.77 -9.69
C ASN A 259 40.52 11.11 -8.93
N ASN A 260 40.01 11.17 -7.70
CA ASN A 260 40.17 12.32 -6.83
C ASN A 260 41.51 12.23 -6.08
N LEU A 261 42.22 13.37 -5.98
CA LEU A 261 43.61 13.44 -5.56
C LEU A 261 43.79 14.32 -4.31
N SER A 262 44.44 13.79 -3.29
CA SER A 262 44.72 14.51 -2.05
C SER A 262 46.11 14.17 -1.48
N ASN A 263 46.61 14.98 -0.53
CA ASN A 263 47.86 14.66 0.17
C ASN A 263 47.65 13.85 1.47
N TRP A 264 46.41 13.47 1.78
CA TRP A 264 45.98 12.80 3.01
C TRP A 264 45.01 11.64 2.70
N PRO A 265 44.77 10.72 3.64
CA PRO A 265 43.82 9.65 3.42
C PRO A 265 42.38 10.11 3.17
N GLY A 266 41.57 9.29 2.48
CA GLY A 266 40.16 9.58 2.22
C GLY A 266 39.98 10.51 1.03
N CYS A 267 40.65 10.20 -0.09
CA CYS A 267 40.64 11.07 -1.25
C CYS A 267 39.26 11.10 -1.94
N GLY A 268 38.55 9.96 -1.98
CA GLY A 268 37.18 9.90 -2.46
C GLY A 268 36.22 10.54 -1.46
N ILE A 269 36.04 9.88 -0.30
CA ILE A 269 35.13 10.32 0.76
C ILE A 269 35.88 10.47 2.10
N ALA A 270 35.64 11.56 2.81
CA ALA A 270 36.10 11.75 4.18
C ALA A 270 34.93 12.09 5.12
N ALA A 271 34.55 11.12 5.96
CA ALA A 271 33.50 11.25 6.98
C ALA A 271 34.09 11.72 8.32
N THR A 272 33.79 12.97 8.71
CA THR A 272 34.45 13.57 9.89
C THR A 272 33.51 14.23 10.90
N TYR A 273 33.93 14.24 12.18
CA TYR A 273 33.27 14.98 13.28
C TYR A 273 31.77 14.66 13.48
N ASN A 274 31.46 13.38 13.73
CA ASN A 274 30.11 12.86 13.98
C ASN A 274 29.18 12.83 12.77
N SER A 275 29.74 12.75 11.57
CA SER A 275 28.96 12.63 10.34
C SER A 275 28.57 11.17 10.07
N ASN A 276 27.42 10.92 9.43
CA ASN A 276 26.89 9.59 9.12
C ASN A 276 26.50 9.50 7.64
N ILE A 277 27.32 8.84 6.83
CA ILE A 277 27.11 8.77 5.38
C ILE A 277 26.40 7.47 5.02
N VAL A 278 25.39 7.54 4.16
CA VAL A 278 24.80 6.37 3.50
C VAL A 278 25.24 6.36 2.04
N LEU A 279 25.86 5.25 1.61
CA LEU A 279 26.32 5.02 0.25
C LEU A 279 25.61 3.79 -0.33
N LEU A 280 24.89 3.98 -1.42
CA LEU A 280 24.09 2.95 -2.09
C LEU A 280 24.35 2.96 -3.60
N ASN A 281 24.40 1.79 -4.23
CA ASN A 281 24.48 1.64 -5.69
C ASN A 281 25.65 2.41 -6.35
N SER A 282 26.77 2.60 -5.65
CA SER A 282 27.79 3.56 -6.05
C SER A 282 29.12 2.89 -6.39
N ILE A 283 29.94 3.56 -7.20
CA ILE A 283 31.33 3.21 -7.49
C ILE A 283 32.27 4.20 -6.81
N VAL A 284 33.21 3.71 -6.00
CA VAL A 284 34.30 4.51 -5.41
C VAL A 284 35.63 3.88 -5.81
N TRP A 285 36.28 4.44 -6.84
CA TRP A 285 37.38 3.76 -7.52
C TRP A 285 38.53 4.66 -7.93
N GLU A 286 39.77 4.16 -7.90
CA GLU A 286 40.97 4.89 -8.36
C GLU A 286 41.19 6.27 -7.69
N ASN A 287 40.71 6.48 -6.46
CA ASN A 287 41.08 7.65 -5.68
C ASN A 287 42.45 7.41 -5.01
N ASP A 288 43.28 8.45 -4.88
CA ASP A 288 44.62 8.31 -4.27
C ASP A 288 44.53 7.84 -2.79
N ASP A 289 45.65 7.47 -2.15
CA ASP A 289 45.79 7.01 -0.74
C ASP A 289 44.48 6.78 0.06
N ASN A 290 43.89 5.58 0.00
CA ASN A 290 42.64 5.14 0.66
C ASN A 290 41.39 5.92 0.19
N ASN A 291 40.50 5.21 -0.52
CA ASN A 291 39.25 5.73 -1.08
C ASN A 291 38.37 6.45 -0.04
N ILE A 292 38.26 5.85 1.15
CA ILE A 292 37.34 6.31 2.20
C ILE A 292 38.11 6.47 3.52
N TYR A 293 37.88 7.59 4.21
CA TYR A 293 38.35 7.86 5.56
C TYR A 293 37.19 8.14 6.51
N VAL A 294 37.20 7.51 7.69
CA VAL A 294 36.16 7.70 8.71
C VAL A 294 36.80 8.06 10.06
N SER A 295 36.48 9.24 10.57
CA SER A 295 37.01 9.73 11.85
C SER A 295 36.21 9.20 13.06
N PRO A 296 36.74 9.29 14.29
CA PRO A 296 36.05 8.79 15.47
C PRO A 296 34.66 9.43 15.67
N ASN A 297 33.70 8.61 16.09
CA ASN A 297 32.27 8.92 16.24
C ASN A 297 31.53 9.23 14.93
N SER A 298 32.17 9.06 13.78
CA SER A 298 31.53 9.16 12.47
C SER A 298 31.22 7.76 11.94
N GLU A 299 30.27 7.68 11.03
CA GLU A 299 29.77 6.43 10.47
C GLU A 299 29.68 6.50 8.94
N ILE A 300 29.86 5.35 8.30
CA ILE A 300 29.47 5.12 6.92
C ILE A 300 28.78 3.76 6.81
N SER A 301 27.63 3.72 6.15
CA SER A 301 26.94 2.50 5.72
C SER A 301 27.06 2.37 4.21
N ILE A 302 27.40 1.17 3.74
CA ILE A 302 27.65 0.89 2.32
C ILE A 302 26.85 -0.34 1.93
N ASP A 303 26.00 -0.23 0.92
CA ASP A 303 25.22 -1.32 0.32
C ASP A 303 25.27 -1.25 -1.21
N TYR A 304 25.23 -2.41 -1.86
CA TYR A 304 25.23 -2.56 -3.33
C TYR A 304 26.22 -1.66 -4.06
N SER A 305 27.44 -1.50 -3.53
CA SER A 305 28.43 -0.57 -4.06
C SER A 305 29.76 -1.26 -4.38
N ASP A 306 30.49 -0.71 -5.34
CA ASP A 306 31.83 -1.15 -5.74
C ASP A 306 32.90 -0.24 -5.14
N ILE A 307 33.71 -0.76 -4.22
CA ILE A 307 34.72 -0.01 -3.49
C ILE A 307 36.10 -0.60 -3.79
N ASP A 308 36.99 0.20 -4.40
CA ASP A 308 38.34 -0.23 -4.73
C ASP A 308 39.12 -0.67 -3.48
N GLY A 309 39.45 -1.97 -3.44
CA GLY A 309 40.10 -2.66 -2.34
C GLY A 309 39.16 -3.26 -1.29
N GLY A 310 37.85 -3.07 -1.44
CA GLY A 310 36.80 -3.55 -0.52
C GLY A 310 36.84 -2.92 0.87
N GLU A 311 36.22 -3.58 1.85
CA GLU A 311 36.12 -3.09 3.24
C GLU A 311 37.50 -2.85 3.87
N ASP A 312 38.49 -3.68 3.52
CA ASP A 312 39.84 -3.66 4.09
C ASP A 312 40.63 -2.37 3.76
N GLU A 313 40.27 -1.67 2.68
CA GLU A 313 40.90 -0.40 2.28
C GLU A 313 40.20 0.86 2.82
N ILE A 314 39.12 0.68 3.60
CA ILE A 314 38.48 1.79 4.33
C ILE A 314 39.33 2.14 5.56
N ASN A 315 39.82 3.39 5.59
CA ASN A 315 40.60 3.90 6.71
C ASN A 315 39.70 4.43 7.83
N ALA A 316 39.25 3.55 8.71
CA ALA A 316 38.45 3.89 9.89
C ALA A 316 39.32 4.07 11.15
N GLU A 317 39.28 5.26 11.77
CA GLU A 317 39.98 5.51 13.05
C GLU A 317 39.29 4.82 14.24
N PRO A 318 40.00 4.53 15.35
CA PRO A 318 39.37 3.95 16.53
C PRO A 318 38.19 4.77 17.06
N GLY A 319 37.00 4.15 17.04
CA GLY A 319 35.73 4.79 17.43
C GLY A 319 34.88 5.27 16.26
N ALA A 320 35.33 5.10 15.02
CA ALA A 320 34.50 5.15 13.83
C ALA A 320 33.67 3.86 13.68
N THR A 321 32.55 3.96 12.98
CA THR A 321 31.71 2.82 12.59
C THR A 321 31.74 2.69 11.06
N VAL A 322 31.99 1.48 10.58
CA VAL A 322 31.80 1.12 9.17
C VAL A 322 30.80 -0.02 9.17
N THR A 323 29.68 0.19 8.50
CA THR A 323 28.64 -0.81 8.29
C THR A 323 28.76 -1.32 6.87
N TRP A 324 29.42 -2.48 6.71
CA TRP A 324 29.52 -3.15 5.43
C TRP A 324 28.29 -4.03 5.21
N GLY A 325 27.37 -3.51 4.41
CA GLY A 325 26.09 -4.13 4.11
C GLY A 325 26.15 -5.21 3.04
N VAL A 326 25.03 -5.43 2.35
CA VAL A 326 24.89 -6.49 1.34
C VAL A 326 25.24 -5.99 -0.05
N GLY A 327 25.54 -6.91 -0.96
CA GLY A 327 25.70 -6.60 -2.39
C GLY A 327 26.96 -5.84 -2.78
N ASN A 328 27.85 -5.50 -1.84
CA ASN A 328 29.10 -4.79 -2.14
C ASN A 328 30.15 -5.68 -2.82
N ILE A 329 30.95 -5.08 -3.71
CA ILE A 329 32.06 -5.69 -4.44
C ILE A 329 33.35 -4.83 -4.34
N GLY A 330 34.45 -5.28 -4.94
CA GLY A 330 35.69 -4.49 -5.06
C GLY A 330 36.94 -5.05 -4.34
N GLU A 331 36.83 -6.22 -3.70
CA GLU A 331 37.97 -6.89 -3.05
C GLU A 331 38.93 -7.57 -4.05
N GLU A 332 38.43 -7.99 -5.22
CA GLU A 332 39.20 -8.72 -6.22
C GLU A 332 39.55 -7.85 -7.42
N LEU A 333 40.70 -8.11 -8.06
CA LEU A 333 41.08 -7.41 -9.31
C LEU A 333 40.10 -7.66 -10.48
N THR A 334 39.19 -8.61 -10.34
CA THR A 334 38.11 -8.87 -11.31
C THR A 334 36.93 -7.92 -11.16
N ASP A 335 36.89 -7.18 -10.07
CA ASP A 335 35.80 -6.29 -9.69
C ASP A 335 36.10 -4.85 -10.16
N ASP A 336 37.06 -4.66 -11.06
CA ASP A 336 37.33 -3.37 -11.73
C ASP A 336 36.06 -2.89 -12.47
N PRO A 337 35.56 -1.65 -12.23
CA PRO A 337 34.38 -1.09 -12.88
C PRO A 337 34.44 -1.07 -14.41
N GLN A 338 35.64 -1.17 -14.99
CA GLN A 338 35.87 -1.14 -16.44
C GLN A 338 35.28 0.12 -17.08
N PHE A 339 35.73 1.29 -16.62
CA PHE A 339 35.36 2.54 -17.27
C PHE A 339 35.85 2.58 -18.73
N VAL A 340 35.04 3.16 -19.63
CA VAL A 340 35.31 3.26 -21.08
C VAL A 340 36.63 4.01 -21.36
N ASP A 341 36.82 5.19 -20.77
CA ASP A 341 38.09 5.93 -20.83
C ASP A 341 38.18 6.98 -19.70
N ALA A 342 38.35 6.51 -18.46
CA ALA A 342 38.51 7.37 -17.28
C ALA A 342 39.64 8.41 -17.44
N SER A 343 40.69 8.10 -18.22
CA SER A 343 41.80 9.03 -18.48
C SER A 343 41.40 10.26 -19.30
N SER A 344 40.26 10.18 -19.98
CA SER A 344 39.64 11.26 -20.75
C SER A 344 38.43 11.90 -20.05
N GLY A 345 38.08 11.41 -18.85
CA GLY A 345 36.89 11.82 -18.10
C GLY A 345 35.63 11.02 -18.44
N ASP A 346 35.74 9.92 -19.21
CA ASP A 346 34.59 9.07 -19.56
C ASP A 346 34.49 7.90 -18.58
N TYR A 347 33.60 8.06 -17.60
CA TYR A 347 33.36 7.11 -16.51
C TYR A 347 32.12 6.23 -16.73
N HIS A 348 31.60 6.15 -17.96
CA HIS A 348 30.63 5.10 -18.30
C HIS A 348 31.31 3.73 -18.17
N ILE A 349 30.57 2.73 -17.70
CA ILE A 349 31.08 1.36 -17.61
C ILE A 349 31.04 0.64 -18.97
N GLU A 350 31.92 -0.35 -19.17
CA GLU A 350 31.89 -1.23 -20.33
C GLU A 350 30.84 -2.35 -20.17
N ALA A 351 30.40 -2.95 -21.29
CA ALA A 351 29.44 -4.06 -21.31
C ALA A 351 29.92 -5.34 -20.58
N THR A 352 31.19 -5.40 -20.18
CA THR A 352 31.78 -6.51 -19.42
C THR A 352 32.05 -6.15 -17.96
N SER A 353 31.60 -4.97 -17.54
CA SER A 353 31.78 -4.47 -16.19
C SER A 353 31.10 -5.37 -15.17
N PRO A 354 31.74 -5.60 -14.01
CA PRO A 354 31.12 -6.26 -12.87
C PRO A 354 30.05 -5.40 -12.19
N CYS A 355 30.02 -4.09 -12.45
CA CYS A 355 29.02 -3.15 -11.92
C CYS A 355 27.69 -3.22 -12.67
N LEU A 356 27.69 -3.79 -13.87
CA LEU A 356 26.50 -3.95 -14.71
C LEU A 356 25.48 -4.83 -13.99
N ASN A 357 24.26 -4.33 -13.79
CA ASN A 357 23.10 -5.05 -13.30
C ASN A 357 23.28 -5.71 -11.92
N THR A 358 24.11 -5.07 -11.09
CA THR A 358 24.55 -5.63 -9.80
C THR A 358 24.18 -4.74 -8.60
N GLY A 359 23.60 -3.56 -8.84
CA GLY A 359 23.06 -2.65 -7.82
C GLY A 359 21.88 -3.21 -7.03
N SER A 360 21.15 -2.39 -6.28
CA SER A 360 20.01 -2.84 -5.46
C SER A 360 18.99 -3.65 -6.29
N PRO A 361 18.42 -4.75 -5.76
CA PRO A 361 17.36 -5.51 -6.43
C PRO A 361 15.96 -4.91 -6.22
N ASP A 362 15.87 -3.74 -5.59
CA ASP A 362 14.63 -3.02 -5.37
C ASP A 362 14.26 -2.24 -6.64
N GLU A 363 13.09 -2.56 -7.21
CA GLU A 363 12.60 -2.06 -8.50
C GLU A 363 12.54 -0.53 -8.58
N GLN A 364 12.46 0.19 -7.44
CA GLN A 364 12.52 1.65 -7.43
C GLN A 364 13.84 2.23 -7.96
N TYR A 365 14.89 1.41 -8.03
CA TYR A 365 16.20 1.80 -8.56
C TYR A 365 16.49 1.22 -9.94
N ASP A 366 15.58 0.49 -10.59
CA ASP A 366 15.87 -0.10 -11.89
C ASP A 366 16.29 0.96 -12.93
N ASP A 367 17.23 0.59 -13.80
CA ASP A 367 17.75 1.47 -14.84
C ASP A 367 16.62 1.87 -15.81
N PRO A 368 16.73 2.99 -16.55
CA PRO A 368 15.71 3.41 -17.53
C PRO A 368 15.42 2.40 -18.66
N ASP A 369 16.24 1.37 -18.82
CA ASP A 369 15.99 0.25 -19.73
C ASP A 369 15.28 -0.95 -19.07
N ASN A 370 14.77 -0.75 -17.85
CA ASN A 370 14.10 -1.72 -16.97
C ASN A 370 14.97 -2.94 -16.62
N THR A 371 16.28 -2.76 -16.68
CA THR A 371 17.23 -3.73 -16.18
C THR A 371 17.58 -3.38 -14.73
N ARG A 372 18.06 -4.36 -13.97
CA ARG A 372 18.42 -4.11 -12.56
C ARG A 372 19.49 -3.03 -12.52
N ASN A 373 19.39 -2.09 -11.58
CA ASN A 373 20.30 -0.95 -11.47
C ASN A 373 21.78 -1.32 -11.69
N ASP A 374 22.44 -0.56 -12.54
CA ASP A 374 23.89 -0.54 -12.63
C ASP A 374 24.48 0.20 -11.41
N MET A 375 25.66 -0.20 -10.93
CA MET A 375 26.34 0.63 -9.92
C MET A 375 27.01 1.84 -10.59
N GLY A 376 26.90 3.02 -9.99
CA GLY A 376 27.55 4.24 -10.45
C GLY A 376 26.59 5.33 -10.92
N ALA A 377 27.16 6.43 -11.40
CA ALA A 377 26.42 7.61 -11.84
C ALA A 377 25.83 7.53 -13.26
N PHE A 378 26.20 6.52 -14.05
CA PHE A 378 25.81 6.42 -15.45
C PHE A 378 25.19 5.07 -15.75
N PHE A 379 24.05 5.09 -16.44
CA PHE A 379 23.40 3.89 -16.96
C PHE A 379 24.20 3.27 -18.10
N PHE A 380 24.29 1.94 -18.12
CA PHE A 380 24.65 1.18 -19.31
C PHE A 380 23.39 0.70 -20.02
N TYR A 381 22.96 1.44 -21.05
CA TYR A 381 21.84 1.01 -21.88
C TYR A 381 22.14 -0.31 -22.59
N GLN A 382 21.49 -1.39 -22.15
CA GLN A 382 21.60 -2.70 -22.76
C GLN A 382 20.89 -2.71 -24.13
N ALA A 383 21.52 -3.34 -25.12
CA ALA A 383 20.87 -3.52 -26.41
C ALA A 383 19.74 -4.54 -26.25
N GLY A 384 18.52 -4.15 -26.62
CA GLY A 384 17.38 -5.02 -26.41
C GLY A 384 16.13 -4.53 -27.12
N ILE A 385 15.07 -5.30 -26.95
CA ILE A 385 13.72 -4.95 -27.39
C ILE A 385 12.82 -5.02 -26.17
N SER A 386 12.06 -3.96 -25.92
CA SER A 386 11.01 -3.95 -24.92
C SER A 386 9.66 -3.55 -25.51
N GLY A 387 8.61 -3.92 -24.78
CA GLY A 387 7.24 -3.54 -25.06
C GLY A 387 6.31 -4.04 -23.96
N MET A 388 5.03 -3.81 -24.17
CA MET A 388 3.96 -4.23 -23.29
C MET A 388 3.06 -5.25 -23.97
N VAL A 389 2.59 -6.21 -23.18
CA VAL A 389 1.53 -7.14 -23.55
C VAL A 389 0.30 -6.80 -22.75
N THR A 390 -0.86 -6.74 -23.39
CA THR A 390 -2.16 -6.57 -22.72
C THR A 390 -3.19 -7.55 -23.26
N PHE A 391 -4.19 -7.89 -22.46
CA PHE A 391 -5.41 -8.54 -22.95
C PHE A 391 -6.46 -7.48 -23.33
N THR A 392 -7.22 -7.72 -24.40
CA THR A 392 -8.32 -6.83 -24.80
C THR A 392 -9.48 -6.84 -23.79
N ASP A 393 -9.66 -7.95 -23.05
CA ASP A 393 -10.62 -8.05 -21.95
C ASP A 393 -9.88 -7.93 -20.62
N GLU A 394 -10.14 -6.85 -19.89
CA GLU A 394 -9.56 -6.58 -18.57
C GLU A 394 -9.93 -7.62 -17.50
N ASN A 395 -10.93 -8.47 -17.78
CA ASN A 395 -11.36 -9.56 -16.91
C ASN A 395 -10.91 -10.94 -17.42
N ASP A 396 -9.97 -10.99 -18.38
CA ASP A 396 -9.42 -12.27 -18.85
C ASP A 396 -8.72 -12.99 -17.68
N PRO A 397 -9.10 -14.25 -17.38
CA PRO A 397 -8.51 -14.99 -16.26
C PRO A 397 -7.12 -15.56 -16.56
N SER A 398 -6.60 -15.37 -17.79
CA SER A 398 -5.29 -15.88 -18.20
C SER A 398 -4.17 -15.05 -17.58
N ASP A 399 -3.09 -15.72 -17.19
CA ASP A 399 -1.91 -15.07 -16.63
C ASP A 399 -1.08 -14.43 -17.76
N ILE A 400 -0.82 -13.13 -17.67
CA ILE A 400 -0.06 -12.41 -18.70
C ILE A 400 1.41 -12.86 -18.75
N THR A 401 1.91 -13.43 -17.65
CA THR A 401 3.26 -14.01 -17.56
C THR A 401 3.40 -15.31 -18.36
N ASP A 402 2.29 -15.97 -18.75
CA ASP A 402 2.31 -17.17 -19.60
C ASP A 402 2.50 -16.85 -21.09
N VAL A 403 2.40 -15.58 -21.49
CA VAL A 403 2.61 -15.16 -22.88
C VAL A 403 4.08 -15.36 -23.25
N LEU A 404 4.33 -16.06 -24.36
CA LEU A 404 5.68 -16.26 -24.88
C LEU A 404 6.01 -15.19 -25.92
N ILE A 405 6.99 -14.34 -25.61
CA ILE A 405 7.61 -13.43 -26.57
C ILE A 405 8.77 -14.14 -27.25
N THR A 406 8.76 -14.13 -28.58
CA THR A 406 9.84 -14.71 -29.40
C THR A 406 10.50 -13.60 -30.22
N ILE A 407 11.83 -13.54 -30.16
CA ILE A 407 12.67 -12.62 -30.94
C ILE A 407 13.56 -13.45 -31.87
N ASP A 408 13.37 -13.31 -33.19
CA ASP A 408 13.98 -14.14 -34.24
C ASP A 408 14.80 -13.27 -35.22
N ASP A 409 16.03 -13.68 -35.56
CA ASP A 409 16.86 -13.01 -36.59
C ASP A 409 16.57 -13.48 -38.03
N GLY A 410 15.56 -14.34 -38.20
CA GLY A 410 15.15 -14.95 -39.46
C GLY A 410 15.89 -16.26 -39.79
N VAL A 411 16.72 -16.78 -38.88
CA VAL A 411 17.45 -18.05 -39.06
C VAL A 411 17.16 -19.05 -37.93
N ASN A 412 17.03 -18.59 -36.67
CA ASN A 412 16.53 -19.34 -35.52
C ASN A 412 15.97 -18.33 -34.48
N PRO A 413 15.03 -18.73 -33.59
CA PRO A 413 14.70 -17.90 -32.43
C PRO A 413 15.99 -17.63 -31.63
N VAL A 414 16.33 -16.36 -31.50
CA VAL A 414 17.57 -15.88 -30.89
C VAL A 414 17.42 -15.94 -29.37
N THR A 415 16.26 -15.49 -28.88
CA THR A 415 15.87 -15.57 -27.49
C THR A 415 14.35 -15.62 -27.38
N THR A 416 13.87 -16.06 -26.21
CA THR A 416 12.47 -16.00 -25.82
C THR A 416 12.38 -15.49 -24.41
N THR A 417 11.38 -14.66 -24.13
CA THR A 417 11.11 -14.11 -22.79
C THR A 417 9.61 -14.14 -22.51
N ASN A 418 9.25 -13.92 -21.26
CA ASN A 418 7.89 -13.82 -20.77
C ASN A 418 7.67 -12.42 -20.19
N PRO A 419 6.47 -11.84 -20.31
CA PRO A 419 6.15 -10.59 -19.61
C PRO A 419 6.16 -10.75 -18.08
N ASN A 420 6.39 -9.64 -17.41
CA ASN A 420 6.19 -9.44 -15.98
C ASN A 420 4.68 -9.36 -15.65
N GLU A 421 4.33 -9.33 -14.36
CA GLU A 421 2.93 -9.28 -13.90
C GLU A 421 2.18 -8.04 -14.41
N ASP A 422 2.90 -6.94 -14.65
CA ASP A 422 2.37 -5.69 -15.23
C ASP A 422 2.24 -5.73 -16.77
N GLY A 423 2.62 -6.85 -17.40
CA GLY A 423 2.58 -7.06 -18.85
C GLY A 423 3.80 -6.52 -19.60
N THR A 424 4.77 -5.87 -18.95
CA THR A 424 6.00 -5.41 -19.60
C THR A 424 6.95 -6.58 -19.88
N TYR A 425 7.76 -6.48 -20.94
CA TYR A 425 8.80 -7.48 -21.21
C TYR A 425 10.07 -6.83 -21.77
N PHE A 426 11.22 -7.47 -21.49
CA PHE A 426 12.52 -7.13 -22.06
C PHE A 426 13.18 -8.35 -22.68
N GLY A 427 13.66 -8.20 -23.91
CA GLY A 427 14.43 -9.20 -24.63
C GLY A 427 15.85 -8.72 -24.93
N ASP A 428 16.82 -9.29 -24.23
CA ASP A 428 18.25 -9.05 -24.46
C ASP A 428 18.68 -9.60 -25.83
N VAL A 429 18.95 -8.68 -26.76
CA VAL A 429 19.48 -9.00 -28.08
C VAL A 429 20.46 -7.93 -28.54
N GLY A 430 21.61 -8.37 -29.04
CA GLY A 430 22.62 -7.47 -29.59
C GLY A 430 22.16 -6.70 -30.84
N ALA A 431 23.04 -5.85 -31.37
CA ALA A 431 22.76 -5.09 -32.58
C ALA A 431 22.42 -6.02 -33.77
N GLY A 432 21.26 -5.80 -34.38
CA GLY A 432 20.71 -6.74 -35.36
C GLY A 432 19.40 -6.27 -35.97
N THR A 433 18.76 -7.18 -36.69
CA THR A 433 17.42 -6.97 -37.23
C THR A 433 16.60 -8.19 -36.90
N TYR A 434 15.49 -7.99 -36.20
CA TYR A 434 14.71 -9.05 -35.60
C TYR A 434 13.24 -8.97 -36.00
N ASP A 435 12.58 -10.12 -36.03
CA ASP A 435 11.13 -10.24 -36.05
C ASP A 435 10.68 -10.64 -34.62
N VAL A 436 9.67 -9.95 -34.10
CA VAL A 436 9.16 -10.14 -32.73
C VAL A 436 7.71 -10.59 -32.79
N THR A 437 7.36 -11.61 -32.00
CA THR A 437 5.99 -12.13 -31.91
C THR A 437 5.61 -12.44 -30.47
N ALA A 438 4.38 -12.12 -30.07
CA ALA A 438 3.75 -12.63 -28.87
C ALA A 438 2.80 -13.78 -29.19
N THR A 439 2.90 -14.87 -28.42
CA THR A 439 2.04 -16.05 -28.58
C THR A 439 1.54 -16.56 -27.23
N LEU A 440 0.24 -16.79 -27.15
CA LEU A 440 -0.43 -17.51 -26.08
C LEU A 440 -1.45 -18.47 -26.71
N ASP A 441 -1.51 -19.71 -26.23
CA ASP A 441 -2.37 -20.74 -26.82
C ASP A 441 -3.85 -20.33 -26.76
N GLY A 442 -4.51 -20.30 -27.93
CA GLY A 442 -5.93 -19.92 -28.04
C GLY A 442 -6.18 -18.43 -28.33
N TYR A 443 -5.16 -17.59 -28.23
CA TYR A 443 -5.25 -16.14 -28.44
C TYR A 443 -4.74 -15.72 -29.82
N THR A 444 -5.19 -14.56 -30.27
CA THR A 444 -4.64 -13.84 -31.42
C THR A 444 -4.06 -12.51 -30.99
N SER A 445 -2.81 -12.23 -31.36
CA SER A 445 -2.14 -10.96 -31.10
C SER A 445 -2.38 -9.93 -32.22
N ASP A 446 -2.50 -8.67 -31.83
CA ASP A 446 -2.49 -7.50 -32.70
C ASP A 446 -1.39 -6.53 -32.24
N PRO A 447 -0.38 -6.20 -33.07
CA PRO A 447 -0.12 -6.80 -34.37
C PRO A 447 0.35 -8.25 -34.24
N LEU A 448 0.12 -9.06 -35.28
CA LEU A 448 0.57 -10.47 -35.30
C LEU A 448 2.10 -10.64 -35.14
N SER A 449 2.86 -9.61 -35.52
CA SER A 449 4.32 -9.57 -35.42
C SER A 449 4.83 -8.17 -35.73
N TYR A 450 5.90 -7.75 -35.08
CA TYR A 450 6.76 -6.67 -35.58
C TYR A 450 7.85 -7.29 -36.45
N THR A 451 8.07 -6.74 -37.64
CA THR A 451 9.07 -7.28 -38.57
C THR A 451 10.16 -6.27 -38.87
N ASN A 452 11.39 -6.75 -39.01
CA ASN A 452 12.57 -5.93 -39.22
C ASN A 452 12.78 -4.85 -38.13
N VAL A 453 12.56 -5.20 -36.86
CA VAL A 453 12.93 -4.37 -35.71
C VAL A 453 14.44 -4.24 -35.70
N VAL A 454 14.95 -3.01 -35.88
CA VAL A 454 16.39 -2.76 -35.96
C VAL A 454 16.90 -2.36 -34.58
N VAL A 455 17.65 -3.25 -33.95
CA VAL A 455 18.34 -2.97 -32.69
C VAL A 455 19.74 -2.47 -33.01
N ILE A 456 20.11 -1.34 -32.42
CA ILE A 456 21.44 -0.75 -32.54
C ILE A 456 22.21 -1.11 -31.27
N ALA A 457 23.54 -1.22 -31.36
CA ALA A 457 24.35 -1.49 -30.18
C ALA A 457 24.11 -0.41 -29.11
N ASN A 458 23.93 -0.85 -27.87
CA ASN A 458 23.70 -0.03 -26.68
C ASN A 458 22.46 0.87 -26.82
N GLN A 459 21.39 0.36 -27.44
CA GLN A 459 20.09 1.03 -27.52
C GLN A 459 18.97 0.03 -27.28
N LEU A 460 18.06 0.40 -26.37
CA LEU A 460 16.78 -0.26 -26.22
C LEU A 460 15.81 0.21 -27.31
N VAL A 461 15.16 -0.74 -27.98
CA VAL A 461 14.05 -0.45 -28.90
C VAL A 461 12.74 -0.71 -28.17
N THR A 462 12.00 0.36 -27.87
CA THR A 462 10.72 0.33 -27.15
C THR A 462 9.52 0.29 -28.11
N ASP A 463 8.31 0.33 -27.57
CA ASP A 463 7.01 0.37 -28.29
C ASP A 463 6.73 -0.86 -29.17
N ILE A 464 7.26 -2.03 -28.80
CA ILE A 464 6.98 -3.31 -29.46
C ILE A 464 5.81 -4.00 -28.73
N ASP A 465 4.65 -3.35 -28.75
CA ASP A 465 3.50 -3.75 -27.92
C ASP A 465 2.57 -4.74 -28.61
N PHE A 466 1.99 -5.67 -27.85
CA PHE A 466 1.03 -6.67 -28.34
C PHE A 466 -0.26 -6.66 -27.53
N GLU A 467 -1.39 -6.61 -28.22
CA GLU A 467 -2.71 -6.81 -27.61
C GLU A 467 -3.23 -8.21 -27.97
N LEU A 468 -3.52 -9.05 -26.97
CA LEU A 468 -4.05 -10.40 -27.16
C LEU A 468 -5.56 -10.44 -26.97
N SER A 469 -6.26 -11.10 -27.89
CA SER A 469 -7.71 -11.28 -27.85
C SER A 469 -8.12 -12.72 -28.18
N LEU A 470 -9.20 -13.18 -27.54
CA LEU A 470 -9.88 -14.42 -27.90
C LEU A 470 -10.72 -14.22 -29.19
N PRO A 471 -10.74 -15.19 -30.12
CA PRO A 471 -11.57 -15.09 -31.31
C PRO A 471 -13.07 -15.12 -30.98
N ALA A 472 -13.86 -14.23 -31.60
CA ALA A 472 -15.30 -14.11 -31.35
C ALA A 472 -16.06 -15.45 -31.52
N PRO A 473 -16.97 -15.82 -30.58
CA PRO A 473 -17.62 -17.13 -30.55
C PRO A 473 -18.66 -17.33 -31.68
N GLY A 474 -18.96 -18.60 -31.99
CA GLY A 474 -20.06 -19.04 -32.86
C GLY A 474 -21.26 -19.55 -32.06
N TYR A 475 -22.32 -20.01 -32.75
CA TYR A 475 -23.53 -20.54 -32.11
C TYR A 475 -23.93 -21.91 -32.65
N VAL A 476 -24.43 -22.80 -31.78
CA VAL A 476 -25.10 -24.07 -32.13
C VAL A 476 -26.55 -24.02 -31.66
N GLN A 477 -27.51 -24.32 -32.54
CA GLN A 477 -28.93 -24.16 -32.28
C GLN A 477 -29.74 -25.37 -32.74
N GLY A 478 -30.83 -25.66 -32.00
CA GLY A 478 -31.73 -26.77 -32.29
C GLY A 478 -32.90 -26.87 -31.31
N THR A 479 -33.64 -27.97 -31.36
CA THR A 479 -34.80 -28.26 -30.51
C THR A 479 -34.63 -29.51 -29.65
N VAL A 480 -35.40 -29.63 -28.57
CA VAL A 480 -35.28 -30.73 -27.59
C VAL A 480 -36.65 -31.29 -27.18
N ASP A 481 -36.77 -32.61 -27.12
CA ASP A 481 -37.95 -33.34 -26.64
C ASP A 481 -37.57 -34.57 -25.76
N LEU A 482 -38.53 -35.13 -25.00
CA LEU A 482 -38.33 -36.27 -24.09
C LEU A 482 -39.34 -37.41 -24.34
N ASN A 483 -38.88 -38.64 -24.42
CA ASN A 483 -39.71 -39.84 -24.41
C ASN A 483 -39.92 -40.38 -22.97
N GLY A 484 -40.52 -39.57 -22.09
CA GLY A 484 -40.77 -39.92 -20.69
C GLY A 484 -41.32 -38.75 -19.87
N GLU A 485 -41.53 -38.94 -18.56
CA GLU A 485 -41.78 -37.82 -17.65
C GLU A 485 -40.44 -37.19 -17.23
N GLY A 486 -40.23 -35.93 -17.59
CA GLY A 486 -39.03 -35.16 -17.27
C GLY A 486 -39.22 -33.68 -17.62
N THR A 487 -38.36 -32.83 -17.07
CA THR A 487 -38.45 -31.37 -17.25
C THR A 487 -37.52 -30.93 -18.38
N ILE A 488 -38.07 -30.57 -19.55
CA ILE A 488 -37.26 -30.22 -20.75
C ILE A 488 -36.33 -29.03 -20.51
N SER A 489 -36.72 -28.04 -19.70
CA SER A 489 -35.85 -26.91 -19.34
C SER A 489 -34.62 -27.33 -18.52
N SER A 490 -34.63 -28.52 -17.93
CA SER A 490 -33.52 -29.08 -17.17
C SER A 490 -32.59 -29.97 -18.01
N VAL A 491 -32.88 -30.14 -19.32
CA VAL A 491 -31.93 -30.79 -20.24
C VAL A 491 -30.71 -29.88 -20.36
N VAL A 492 -29.52 -30.46 -20.29
CA VAL A 492 -28.26 -29.77 -20.53
C VAL A 492 -27.80 -30.11 -21.94
N ILE A 493 -27.59 -29.07 -22.75
CA ILE A 493 -26.92 -29.21 -24.05
C ILE A 493 -25.48 -28.76 -23.89
N SER A 494 -24.54 -29.65 -24.14
CA SER A 494 -23.11 -29.39 -24.02
C SER A 494 -22.37 -29.60 -25.33
N ALA A 495 -21.31 -28.83 -25.54
CA ALA A 495 -20.32 -29.03 -26.59
C ALA A 495 -18.97 -28.49 -26.07
N GLY A 496 -17.91 -29.30 -26.06
CA GLY A 496 -16.68 -28.92 -25.34
C GLY A 496 -16.96 -28.68 -23.86
N ASP A 497 -16.48 -27.56 -23.32
CA ASP A 497 -16.71 -27.12 -21.94
C ASP A 497 -17.97 -26.24 -21.77
N GLU A 498 -18.60 -25.84 -22.88
CA GLU A 498 -19.75 -24.93 -22.88
C GLU A 498 -21.07 -25.68 -22.72
N GLN A 499 -22.01 -25.08 -21.98
CA GLN A 499 -23.33 -25.65 -21.72
C GLN A 499 -24.47 -24.63 -21.80
N THR A 500 -25.66 -25.10 -22.17
CA THR A 500 -26.89 -24.29 -22.14
C THR A 500 -28.13 -25.13 -21.85
N ASN A 501 -29.20 -24.46 -21.45
CA ASN A 501 -30.51 -25.07 -21.18
C ASN A 501 -31.53 -24.65 -22.25
N PRO A 502 -32.44 -25.56 -22.67
CA PRO A 502 -33.52 -25.20 -23.58
C PRO A 502 -34.50 -24.19 -22.97
N PHE A 503 -35.00 -23.28 -23.81
CA PHE A 503 -36.04 -22.31 -23.52
C PHE A 503 -37.29 -22.55 -24.40
N TYR A 504 -38.46 -22.14 -23.90
CA TYR A 504 -39.73 -22.36 -24.58
C TYR A 504 -40.07 -21.22 -25.56
N ILE A 505 -40.41 -21.57 -26.80
CA ILE A 505 -40.87 -20.63 -27.82
C ILE A 505 -42.38 -20.83 -28.06
N GLU A 506 -43.18 -19.81 -27.74
CA GLU A 506 -44.61 -19.78 -28.07
C GLU A 506 -44.83 -19.51 -29.57
N ALA A 507 -45.13 -20.56 -30.34
CA ALA A 507 -45.53 -20.45 -31.75
C ALA A 507 -46.92 -21.05 -32.00
N VAL A 508 -47.74 -20.40 -32.84
CA VAL A 508 -49.10 -20.87 -33.20
C VAL A 508 -49.02 -21.77 -34.45
N PRO A 509 -49.46 -23.05 -34.42
CA PRO A 509 -50.45 -23.62 -33.51
C PRO A 509 -49.91 -24.57 -32.41
N VAL A 510 -48.60 -24.79 -32.31
CA VAL A 510 -47.97 -25.62 -31.26
C VAL A 510 -46.60 -25.02 -30.92
N GLY A 511 -46.37 -24.67 -29.65
CA GLY A 511 -45.06 -24.20 -29.17
C GLY A 511 -44.07 -25.36 -28.96
N TYR A 512 -42.78 -25.06 -28.93
CA TYR A 512 -41.68 -26.03 -28.85
C TYR A 512 -40.53 -25.50 -27.98
N TRP A 513 -39.64 -26.39 -27.54
CA TRP A 513 -38.44 -26.05 -26.78
C TRP A 513 -37.24 -25.98 -27.72
N ALA A 514 -36.48 -24.89 -27.63
CA ALA A 514 -35.29 -24.63 -28.44
C ALA A 514 -34.10 -24.30 -27.54
N TYR A 515 -32.88 -24.42 -28.05
CA TYR A 515 -31.68 -23.98 -27.35
C TYR A 515 -30.75 -23.21 -28.28
N SER A 516 -29.85 -22.42 -27.70
CA SER A 516 -28.78 -21.73 -28.42
C SER A 516 -27.53 -21.73 -27.56
N LEU A 517 -26.52 -22.52 -27.95
CA LEU A 517 -25.25 -22.66 -27.26
C LEU A 517 -24.21 -21.76 -27.94
N GLN A 518 -23.57 -20.88 -27.19
CA GLN A 518 -22.45 -20.06 -27.65
C GLN A 518 -21.15 -20.81 -27.36
N ILE A 519 -20.26 -20.93 -28.35
CA ILE A 519 -19.01 -21.68 -28.22
C ILE A 519 -17.96 -21.18 -29.20
N ALA A 520 -16.68 -21.28 -28.86
CA ALA A 520 -15.57 -20.93 -29.75
C ALA A 520 -15.66 -21.64 -31.12
N PRO A 521 -15.12 -21.06 -32.21
CA PRO A 521 -15.09 -21.72 -33.52
C PRO A 521 -14.27 -23.02 -33.48
N GLY A 522 -14.83 -24.11 -33.98
CA GLY A 522 -14.20 -25.43 -33.86
C GLY A 522 -15.06 -26.56 -34.39
N VAL A 523 -14.68 -27.81 -34.11
CA VAL A 523 -15.48 -29.00 -34.45
C VAL A 523 -15.80 -29.73 -33.16
N TYR A 524 -17.07 -29.82 -32.80
CA TYR A 524 -17.50 -30.34 -31.51
C TYR A 524 -18.48 -31.50 -31.64
N ASP A 525 -18.46 -32.36 -30.63
CA ASP A 525 -19.55 -33.30 -30.39
C ASP A 525 -20.56 -32.58 -29.47
N VAL A 526 -21.80 -32.43 -29.95
CA VAL A 526 -22.88 -31.74 -29.24
C VAL A 526 -23.76 -32.79 -28.59
N THR A 527 -23.87 -32.78 -27.27
CA THR A 527 -24.60 -33.78 -26.49
C THR A 527 -25.77 -33.14 -25.75
N ALA A 528 -26.92 -33.79 -25.77
CA ALA A 528 -28.02 -33.50 -24.87
C ALA A 528 -28.08 -34.57 -23.79
N SER A 529 -28.09 -34.14 -22.53
CA SER A 529 -28.18 -35.01 -21.36
C SER A 529 -29.30 -34.54 -20.43
N LEU A 530 -29.96 -35.50 -19.80
CA LEU A 530 -30.93 -35.25 -18.75
C LEU A 530 -30.87 -36.42 -17.78
N ASN A 531 -30.77 -36.12 -16.47
CA ASN A 531 -30.71 -37.16 -15.46
C ASN A 531 -31.93 -38.10 -15.56
N GLY A 532 -31.66 -39.41 -15.57
CA GLY A 532 -32.66 -40.45 -15.80
C GLY A 532 -32.92 -40.78 -17.28
N PHE A 533 -32.25 -40.12 -18.23
CA PHE A 533 -32.35 -40.36 -19.67
C PHE A 533 -30.98 -40.57 -20.35
N GLN A 534 -30.96 -41.41 -21.38
CA GLN A 534 -29.84 -41.78 -22.23
C GLN A 534 -29.43 -40.58 -23.06
N ASP A 535 -28.18 -40.16 -22.87
CA ASP A 535 -27.58 -39.07 -23.63
C ASP A 535 -27.67 -39.33 -25.13
N SER A 536 -27.91 -38.25 -25.87
CA SER A 536 -27.94 -38.24 -27.33
C SER A 536 -26.90 -37.26 -27.84
N THR A 537 -26.05 -37.70 -28.77
CA THR A 537 -24.90 -36.91 -29.24
C THR A 537 -24.88 -36.82 -30.76
N TYR A 538 -24.75 -35.60 -31.29
CA TYR A 538 -24.33 -35.35 -32.67
C TYR A 538 -22.82 -35.15 -32.71
N THR A 539 -22.13 -35.90 -33.56
CA THR A 539 -20.66 -35.84 -33.62
C THR A 539 -20.17 -34.96 -34.77
N SER A 540 -19.00 -34.36 -34.58
CA SER A 540 -18.28 -33.58 -35.60
C SER A 540 -19.07 -32.40 -36.20
N ILE A 541 -19.71 -31.61 -35.35
CA ILE A 541 -20.44 -30.39 -35.74
C ILE A 541 -19.46 -29.22 -35.92
N PRO A 542 -19.32 -28.65 -37.14
CA PRO A 542 -18.45 -27.52 -37.38
C PRO A 542 -19.12 -26.20 -36.96
N VAL A 543 -18.49 -25.44 -36.07
CA VAL A 543 -18.92 -24.13 -35.58
C VAL A 543 -18.00 -23.05 -36.17
N GLN A 544 -18.58 -22.00 -36.75
CA GLN A 544 -17.85 -20.86 -37.33
C GLN A 544 -18.12 -19.58 -36.54
N SER A 545 -17.11 -18.72 -36.42
CA SER A 545 -17.24 -17.43 -35.71
C SER A 545 -18.40 -16.61 -36.25
N SER A 546 -19.24 -16.10 -35.35
CA SER A 546 -20.39 -15.24 -35.67
C SER A 546 -21.42 -15.84 -36.64
N VAL A 547 -21.43 -17.17 -36.84
CA VAL A 547 -22.40 -17.88 -37.70
C VAL A 547 -23.15 -18.94 -36.88
N PRO A 548 -24.50 -18.94 -36.88
CA PRO A 548 -25.27 -19.99 -36.24
C PRO A 548 -25.26 -21.30 -37.05
N THR A 549 -25.05 -22.40 -36.34
CA THR A 549 -25.13 -23.78 -36.83
C THR A 549 -26.47 -24.36 -36.38
N GLU A 550 -27.45 -24.40 -37.28
CA GLU A 550 -28.84 -24.78 -37.00
C GLU A 550 -29.12 -26.28 -37.25
N ASP A 551 -30.32 -26.75 -36.90
CA ASP A 551 -30.86 -28.12 -37.12
C ASP A 551 -30.24 -29.27 -36.29
N ILE A 552 -29.73 -28.98 -35.08
CA ILE A 552 -29.22 -30.01 -34.15
C ILE A 552 -30.30 -30.40 -33.11
N ASP A 553 -31.21 -31.29 -33.50
CA ASP A 553 -32.40 -31.63 -32.70
C ASP A 553 -32.25 -32.93 -31.88
N PHE A 554 -32.64 -32.91 -30.59
CA PHE A 554 -32.51 -34.03 -29.66
C PHE A 554 -33.85 -34.61 -29.17
N ILE A 555 -33.89 -35.94 -28.98
CA ILE A 555 -34.95 -36.68 -28.27
C ILE A 555 -34.28 -37.67 -27.31
N LEU A 556 -34.56 -37.60 -26.00
CA LEU A 556 -33.92 -38.46 -24.97
C LEU A 556 -34.84 -39.59 -24.46
N GLU A 557 -34.26 -40.76 -24.11
CA GLU A 557 -34.94 -42.01 -23.67
C GLU A 557 -34.53 -42.45 -22.25
N PRO A 558 -35.37 -42.96 -21.33
CA PRO A 558 -34.97 -43.23 -19.91
C PRO A 558 -33.97 -44.40 -19.64
N LEU A 559 -33.11 -44.29 -18.59
CA LEU A 559 -32.00 -45.22 -18.23
C LEU A 559 -32.13 -45.97 -16.86
N VAL A 560 -31.40 -47.09 -16.70
CA VAL A 560 -31.20 -47.83 -15.41
C VAL A 560 -29.76 -48.39 -15.31
N TYR A 561 -29.01 -48.12 -14.21
CA TYR A 561 -27.60 -48.54 -14.02
C TYR A 561 -27.26 -49.02 -12.59
N PHE A 562 -26.12 -49.73 -12.45
CA PHE A 562 -25.55 -50.28 -11.18
C PHE A 562 -24.08 -49.86 -11.00
N GLY A 563 -23.61 -49.74 -9.75
CA GLY A 563 -22.21 -49.48 -9.36
C GLY A 563 -21.79 -50.27 -8.10
N ASP A 564 -20.50 -50.27 -7.77
CA ASP A 564 -19.94 -50.95 -6.59
C ASP A 564 -19.57 -49.95 -5.49
N VAL A 565 -19.69 -50.36 -4.23
CA VAL A 565 -19.18 -49.66 -3.05
C VAL A 565 -18.21 -50.57 -2.31
N THR A 566 -17.03 -50.06 -1.94
CA THR A 566 -15.97 -50.82 -1.28
C THR A 566 -15.37 -50.06 -0.10
N GLY A 567 -15.01 -50.78 0.96
CA GLY A 567 -14.31 -50.25 2.13
C GLY A 567 -13.92 -51.36 3.10
N ILE A 568 -13.50 -51.00 4.30
CA ILE A 568 -13.06 -51.90 5.37
C ILE A 568 -13.98 -51.77 6.58
N VAL A 569 -14.36 -52.91 7.17
CA VAL A 569 -15.03 -52.95 8.48
C VAL A 569 -14.01 -53.22 9.58
N THR A 570 -14.01 -52.39 10.62
CA THR A 570 -13.23 -52.61 11.85
C THR A 570 -14.16 -52.91 13.03
N ILE A 571 -13.72 -53.75 13.96
CA ILE A 571 -14.42 -53.99 15.23
C ILE A 571 -13.52 -53.55 16.37
N THR A 572 -14.00 -52.60 17.18
CA THR A 572 -13.26 -52.03 18.31
C THR A 572 -13.96 -52.38 19.63
N GLY A 573 -13.26 -53.14 20.49
CA GLY A 573 -13.83 -53.68 21.73
C GLY A 573 -14.61 -54.99 21.52
N GLY A 574 -14.97 -55.65 22.62
CA GLY A 574 -15.77 -56.88 22.64
C GLY A 574 -15.14 -58.13 22.02
N ALA A 575 -15.98 -59.13 21.73
CA ALA A 575 -15.60 -60.44 21.18
C ALA A 575 -16.25 -60.74 19.81
N GLY A 576 -16.73 -59.70 19.13
CA GLY A 576 -17.35 -59.79 17.80
C GLY A 576 -16.40 -60.33 16.73
N LEU A 577 -16.97 -60.91 15.66
CA LEU A 577 -16.22 -61.45 14.53
C LEU A 577 -16.68 -60.75 13.25
N LEU A 578 -15.73 -60.33 12.40
CA LEU A 578 -16.01 -59.69 11.11
C LEU A 578 -16.93 -60.54 10.21
N ALA A 579 -16.83 -61.87 10.30
CA ALA A 579 -17.66 -62.79 9.53
C ALA A 579 -19.17 -62.71 9.85
N ASP A 580 -19.54 -62.17 11.01
CA ASP A 580 -20.94 -62.03 11.45
C ASP A 580 -21.52 -60.64 11.13
N VAL A 581 -20.73 -59.75 10.51
CA VAL A 581 -21.15 -58.40 10.12
C VAL A 581 -21.97 -58.45 8.82
N VAL A 582 -23.04 -57.66 8.78
CA VAL A 582 -23.83 -57.41 7.57
C VAL A 582 -23.65 -55.95 7.16
N VAL A 583 -23.16 -55.73 5.93
CA VAL A 583 -23.10 -54.41 5.29
C VAL A 583 -24.28 -54.28 4.32
N GLU A 584 -25.03 -53.18 4.38
CA GLU A 584 -26.26 -52.95 3.60
C GLU A 584 -26.31 -51.54 2.97
N ALA A 585 -26.75 -51.45 1.70
CA ALA A 585 -27.09 -50.18 1.01
C ALA A 585 -28.19 -50.40 -0.06
N ASN A 586 -29.19 -49.50 -0.14
CA ASN A 586 -30.36 -49.60 -1.03
C ASN A 586 -31.07 -50.98 -1.03
N GLY A 587 -31.06 -51.69 0.10
CA GLY A 587 -31.65 -53.04 0.24
C GLY A 587 -30.81 -54.18 -0.36
N TYR A 588 -29.58 -53.91 -0.79
CA TYR A 588 -28.58 -54.91 -1.15
C TYR A 588 -27.62 -55.13 0.02
N THR A 589 -27.18 -56.36 0.24
CA THR A 589 -26.31 -56.71 1.36
C THR A 589 -25.07 -57.50 0.96
N THR A 590 -24.00 -57.35 1.73
CA THR A 590 -22.75 -58.12 1.63
C THR A 590 -22.16 -58.37 3.02
N SER A 591 -21.13 -59.20 3.12
CA SER A 591 -20.37 -59.43 4.35
C SER A 591 -18.88 -59.17 4.10
N PRO A 592 -18.17 -58.55 5.06
CA PRO A 592 -16.75 -58.26 4.91
C PRO A 592 -15.89 -59.53 5.00
N ASP A 593 -14.67 -59.45 4.46
CA ASP A 593 -13.68 -60.52 4.57
C ASP A 593 -13.32 -60.76 6.06
N PRO A 594 -13.38 -62.02 6.54
CA PRO A 594 -13.14 -62.34 7.96
C PRO A 594 -11.71 -62.06 8.47
N VAL A 595 -10.75 -61.76 7.58
CA VAL A 595 -9.34 -61.55 7.90
C VAL A 595 -8.94 -60.10 7.65
N THR A 596 -9.33 -59.51 6.52
CA THR A 596 -8.95 -58.14 6.15
C THR A 596 -9.99 -57.09 6.52
N GLY A 597 -11.26 -57.48 6.72
CA GLY A 597 -12.36 -56.54 6.92
C GLY A 597 -12.89 -55.90 5.64
N GLU A 598 -12.24 -56.13 4.49
CA GLU A 598 -12.64 -55.54 3.20
C GLU A 598 -14.00 -56.06 2.73
N TYR A 599 -14.85 -55.19 2.18
CA TYR A 599 -16.11 -55.56 1.55
C TYR A 599 -16.28 -54.94 0.16
N THR A 600 -17.15 -55.54 -0.65
CA THR A 600 -17.62 -54.98 -1.92
C THR A 600 -19.12 -55.23 -2.03
N LEU A 601 -19.88 -54.17 -2.28
CA LEU A 601 -21.34 -54.17 -2.38
C LEU A 601 -21.78 -53.57 -3.72
N SER A 602 -22.37 -54.38 -4.61
CA SER A 602 -22.97 -53.89 -5.86
C SER A 602 -24.40 -53.41 -5.62
N THR A 603 -24.70 -52.16 -5.95
CA THR A 603 -26.01 -51.53 -5.71
C THR A 603 -26.44 -50.59 -6.86
N THR A 604 -27.67 -50.08 -6.80
CA THR A 604 -28.19 -49.14 -7.81
C THR A 604 -27.50 -47.79 -7.71
N THR A 605 -27.29 -47.13 -8.85
CA THR A 605 -26.65 -45.80 -8.89
C THR A 605 -27.51 -44.73 -8.23
N GLY A 606 -26.87 -43.74 -7.61
CA GLY A 606 -27.49 -42.67 -6.82
C GLY A 606 -26.92 -42.60 -5.40
N ALA A 607 -27.29 -41.56 -4.65
CA ALA A 607 -26.91 -41.41 -3.25
C ALA A 607 -27.60 -42.46 -2.38
N CYS A 608 -26.86 -43.09 -1.47
CA CYS A 608 -27.42 -44.00 -0.47
C CYS A 608 -26.57 -44.09 0.79
N ASP A 609 -27.20 -44.45 1.90
CA ASP A 609 -26.49 -44.76 3.14
C ASP A 609 -25.96 -46.20 3.11
N VAL A 610 -24.73 -46.37 3.60
CA VAL A 610 -24.10 -47.69 3.78
C VAL A 610 -24.01 -47.95 5.28
N THR A 611 -24.55 -49.09 5.72
CA THR A 611 -24.61 -49.44 7.14
C THR A 611 -23.94 -50.77 7.41
N ALA A 612 -23.20 -50.88 8.52
CA ALA A 612 -22.70 -52.14 9.05
C ALA A 612 -23.39 -52.46 10.38
N THR A 613 -23.82 -53.70 10.54
CA THR A 613 -24.54 -54.17 11.74
C THR A 613 -23.90 -55.44 12.30
N LEU A 614 -23.78 -55.48 13.63
CA LEU A 614 -23.34 -56.64 14.40
C LEU A 614 -24.03 -56.64 15.76
N ASP A 615 -24.56 -57.80 16.18
CA ASP A 615 -25.26 -57.92 17.46
C ASP A 615 -24.33 -57.55 18.64
N GLY A 616 -24.77 -56.62 19.49
CA GLY A 616 -24.00 -56.13 20.64
C GLY A 616 -23.03 -54.99 20.34
N TYR A 617 -23.06 -54.44 19.13
CA TYR A 617 -22.30 -53.27 18.71
C TYR A 617 -23.23 -52.15 18.25
N ALA A 618 -22.77 -50.91 18.30
CA ALA A 618 -23.48 -49.79 17.70
C ALA A 618 -23.50 -49.94 16.16
N ILE A 619 -24.58 -49.46 15.52
CA ILE A 619 -24.70 -49.51 14.06
C ILE A 619 -23.79 -48.43 13.48
N ALA A 620 -22.76 -48.83 12.73
CA ALA A 620 -21.92 -47.93 11.96
C ALA A 620 -22.66 -47.52 10.67
N ARG A 621 -22.62 -46.23 10.33
CA ARG A 621 -23.29 -45.68 9.15
C ARG A 621 -22.39 -44.67 8.46
N TYR A 622 -22.33 -44.78 7.14
CA TYR A 622 -21.74 -43.80 6.23
C TYR A 622 -22.89 -43.22 5.39
N TYR A 623 -23.12 -41.91 5.48
CA TYR A 623 -24.26 -41.25 4.81
C TYR A 623 -23.90 -40.78 3.40
N ASP A 624 -24.91 -40.64 2.54
CA ASP A 624 -24.81 -39.99 1.22
C ASP A 624 -23.70 -40.50 0.28
N VAL A 625 -23.43 -41.81 0.30
CA VAL A 625 -22.47 -42.43 -0.62
C VAL A 625 -23.00 -42.38 -2.05
N ASN A 626 -22.34 -41.60 -2.90
CA ASN A 626 -22.69 -41.46 -4.32
C ASN A 626 -22.20 -42.65 -5.14
N VAL A 627 -23.13 -43.51 -5.56
CA VAL A 627 -22.81 -44.70 -6.36
C VAL A 627 -22.90 -44.42 -7.86
N TYR A 628 -21.78 -44.51 -8.57
CA TYR A 628 -21.68 -44.26 -10.01
C TYR A 628 -21.75 -45.53 -10.87
N ALA A 629 -22.34 -45.43 -12.06
CA ALA A 629 -22.55 -46.57 -12.96
C ALA A 629 -21.22 -47.21 -13.41
N ASN A 630 -21.03 -48.50 -13.14
CA ASN A 630 -19.83 -49.28 -13.48
C ASN A 630 -18.51 -48.78 -12.85
N TYR A 631 -18.59 -47.96 -11.80
CA TYR A 631 -17.43 -47.56 -11.00
C TYR A 631 -17.53 -48.18 -9.60
N SER A 632 -16.38 -48.29 -8.94
CA SER A 632 -16.30 -48.61 -7.51
C SER A 632 -16.08 -47.32 -6.73
N THR A 633 -17.00 -47.02 -5.82
CA THR A 633 -16.87 -45.95 -4.83
C THR A 633 -16.06 -46.53 -3.67
N THR A 634 -14.82 -46.05 -3.50
CA THR A 634 -13.85 -46.60 -2.53
C THR A 634 -13.86 -45.84 -1.22
N ASP A 635 -13.11 -46.34 -0.23
CA ASP A 635 -12.83 -45.67 1.04
C ASP A 635 -14.07 -45.45 1.94
N ILE A 636 -15.07 -46.33 1.80
CA ILE A 636 -16.26 -46.33 2.66
C ILE A 636 -16.03 -47.24 3.87
N ASP A 637 -15.15 -46.82 4.76
CA ASP A 637 -14.77 -47.58 5.95
C ASP A 637 -15.83 -47.46 7.07
N LEU A 638 -16.04 -48.54 7.84
CA LEU A 638 -17.10 -48.65 8.84
C LEU A 638 -16.56 -49.25 10.15
N ASP A 639 -16.67 -48.52 11.25
CA ASP A 639 -16.13 -48.91 12.56
C ASP A 639 -17.24 -49.32 13.54
N LEU A 640 -17.26 -50.59 13.95
CA LEU A 640 -18.22 -51.10 14.94
C LEU A 640 -17.64 -50.98 16.35
N LEU A 641 -18.25 -50.10 17.16
CA LEU A 641 -17.88 -49.88 18.56
C LEU A 641 -18.75 -50.74 19.49
N GLU A 642 -18.17 -51.27 20.57
CA GLU A 642 -18.91 -51.99 21.65
C GLU A 642 -19.77 -51.04 22.51
N TRP A 643 -20.45 -50.08 21.88
CA TRP A 643 -21.40 -49.15 22.50
C TRP A 643 -22.80 -49.73 22.47
N SER A 644 -22.96 -50.94 23.04
CA SER A 644 -24.26 -51.60 23.12
C SER A 644 -25.19 -50.80 24.03
N THR A 645 -26.18 -50.13 23.44
CA THR A 645 -27.24 -49.47 24.20
C THR A 645 -27.90 -50.48 25.13
N VAL A 646 -28.02 -50.14 26.42
CA VAL A 646 -28.64 -51.06 27.35
C VAL A 646 -30.13 -51.27 26.95
N PRO A 647 -30.69 -52.49 26.99
CA PRO A 647 -32.08 -52.73 26.56
C PRO A 647 -33.13 -52.25 27.56
N GLY A 648 -34.22 -51.65 27.06
CA GLY A 648 -35.56 -51.75 27.65
C GLY A 648 -35.79 -51.14 29.04
N THR A 649 -35.74 -49.82 29.14
CA THR A 649 -36.19 -49.06 30.33
C THR A 649 -37.62 -48.55 30.14
N SER A 650 -38.23 -48.06 31.22
CA SER A 650 -39.47 -47.28 31.18
C SER A 650 -39.22 -45.76 31.13
N PHE A 651 -37.96 -45.34 31.01
CA PHE A 651 -37.54 -43.94 31.05
C PHE A 651 -36.70 -43.60 29.82
N LEU A 652 -37.07 -42.52 29.13
CA LEU A 652 -36.52 -42.10 27.84
C LEU A 652 -36.41 -40.58 27.78
N GLU A 653 -35.28 -40.07 27.33
CA GLU A 653 -35.08 -38.65 27.03
C GLU A 653 -34.61 -38.51 25.58
N THR A 654 -35.13 -37.52 24.86
CA THR A 654 -34.69 -37.21 23.49
C THR A 654 -33.77 -36.00 23.52
N VAL A 655 -32.59 -36.14 22.92
CA VAL A 655 -31.56 -35.10 22.92
C VAL A 655 -31.21 -34.78 21.47
N TYR A 656 -31.31 -33.50 21.12
CA TYR A 656 -30.74 -32.94 19.90
C TYR A 656 -29.41 -32.28 20.26
N ILE A 657 -28.37 -32.62 19.51
CA ILE A 657 -27.00 -32.30 19.88
C ILE A 657 -26.29 -31.62 18.72
N THR A 658 -25.68 -30.47 18.99
CA THR A 658 -24.57 -29.98 18.17
C THR A 658 -23.27 -30.38 18.86
N ALA A 659 -22.31 -30.85 18.09
CA ALA A 659 -21.00 -31.26 18.60
C ALA A 659 -19.94 -30.45 17.89
N SER A 660 -18.96 -29.92 18.61
CA SER A 660 -17.88 -29.14 18.02
C SER A 660 -16.52 -29.49 18.62
N GLN A 661 -15.48 -29.32 17.82
CA GLN A 661 -14.08 -29.52 18.16
C GLN A 661 -13.26 -28.56 17.28
N ASN A 662 -12.25 -27.88 17.82
CA ASN A 662 -11.44 -26.90 17.05
C ASN A 662 -12.26 -25.78 16.38
N GLY A 663 -13.39 -25.37 16.98
CA GLY A 663 -14.24 -24.32 16.40
C GLY A 663 -15.14 -24.77 15.24
N GLU A 664 -15.09 -26.04 14.84
CA GLU A 664 -15.88 -26.61 13.73
C GLU A 664 -16.94 -27.60 14.23
N PHE A 665 -18.03 -27.76 13.48
CA PHE A 665 -19.05 -28.77 13.79
C PHE A 665 -18.52 -30.18 13.46
N LEU A 666 -18.60 -31.08 14.44
CA LEU A 666 -18.36 -32.50 14.25
C LEU A 666 -19.57 -33.13 13.55
N GLN A 667 -19.40 -33.38 12.25
CA GLN A 667 -20.37 -34.06 11.41
C GLN A 667 -20.09 -35.57 11.36
N ASN A 668 -20.95 -36.32 10.68
CA ASN A 668 -20.59 -37.66 10.26
C ASN A 668 -19.95 -37.65 8.87
N ASP A 669 -18.65 -37.35 8.80
CA ASP A 669 -17.81 -37.38 7.59
C ASP A 669 -17.20 -38.78 7.30
N GLY A 670 -17.86 -39.83 7.80
CA GLY A 670 -17.43 -41.20 7.61
C GLY A 670 -18.20 -42.17 8.48
N SER A 671 -17.50 -42.81 9.41
CA SER A 671 -18.07 -43.71 10.42
C SER A 671 -17.97 -43.14 11.84
N ASN A 672 -17.99 -41.80 11.98
CA ASN A 672 -17.96 -41.13 13.28
C ASN A 672 -19.21 -41.48 14.10
N GLN A 673 -19.06 -41.57 15.42
CA GLN A 673 -20.16 -41.95 16.31
C GLN A 673 -20.20 -41.07 17.55
N LEU A 674 -21.41 -40.67 17.95
CA LEU A 674 -21.66 -39.99 19.22
C LEU A 674 -22.50 -40.88 20.14
N GLY A 675 -22.02 -41.07 21.36
CA GLY A 675 -22.66 -41.89 22.38
C GLY A 675 -22.94 -41.11 23.66
N ALA A 676 -24.04 -41.47 24.34
CA ALA A 676 -24.37 -41.02 25.68
C ALA A 676 -24.07 -42.15 26.68
N PHE A 677 -23.43 -41.82 27.79
CA PHE A 677 -22.90 -42.78 28.75
C PHE A 677 -23.31 -42.41 30.17
N GLY A 678 -23.75 -43.40 30.93
CA GLY A 678 -23.98 -43.23 32.35
C GLY A 678 -22.66 -43.22 33.14
N PRO A 679 -22.72 -43.15 34.49
CA PRO A 679 -21.54 -43.08 35.35
C PRO A 679 -20.54 -44.25 35.23
N GLY A 680 -20.88 -45.32 34.50
CA GLY A 680 -19.98 -46.42 34.15
C GLY A 680 -19.10 -46.18 32.90
N GLY A 681 -19.15 -45.00 32.29
CA GLY A 681 -18.38 -44.63 31.11
C GLY A 681 -18.79 -45.42 29.85
N VAL A 682 -17.86 -45.64 28.93
CA VAL A 682 -18.13 -46.29 27.62
C VAL A 682 -18.79 -47.67 27.68
N THR A 683 -18.70 -48.37 28.82
CA THR A 683 -19.36 -49.68 29.05
C THR A 683 -20.84 -49.55 29.48
N ASP A 684 -21.30 -48.32 29.71
CA ASP A 684 -22.63 -47.98 30.22
C ASP A 684 -23.40 -47.10 29.21
N CYS A 685 -23.35 -47.49 27.93
CA CYS A 685 -23.98 -46.76 26.83
C CYS A 685 -25.51 -46.67 27.00
N ARG A 686 -25.99 -45.43 27.18
CA ARG A 686 -27.40 -45.06 27.33
C ARG A 686 -28.08 -44.67 26.04
N GLY A 687 -27.32 -44.41 24.98
CA GLY A 687 -27.85 -44.03 23.67
C GLY A 687 -26.72 -43.84 22.67
N THR A 688 -27.03 -44.02 21.40
CA THR A 688 -26.16 -43.67 20.27
C THR A 688 -26.93 -42.76 19.33
N ALA A 689 -26.24 -41.78 18.75
CA ALA A 689 -26.86 -40.82 17.86
C ALA A 689 -26.88 -41.27 16.40
N ILE A 690 -27.78 -40.66 15.66
CA ILE A 690 -27.74 -40.59 14.20
C ILE A 690 -27.50 -39.13 13.81
N TRP A 691 -26.77 -38.93 12.72
CA TRP A 691 -26.63 -37.62 12.10
C TRP A 691 -27.88 -37.32 11.27
N VAL A 692 -28.29 -36.06 11.26
CA VAL A 692 -29.42 -35.56 10.47
C VAL A 692 -29.01 -34.25 9.81
N ASP A 693 -29.04 -34.20 8.48
CA ASP A 693 -28.70 -32.99 7.75
C ASP A 693 -29.80 -31.93 7.87
N GLY A 694 -29.37 -30.67 7.86
CA GLY A 694 -30.25 -29.51 7.85
C GLY A 694 -30.57 -28.94 9.23
N PRO A 695 -31.62 -28.10 9.33
CA PRO A 695 -31.77 -27.17 10.43
C PRO A 695 -32.10 -27.87 11.75
N HIS A 696 -31.48 -27.38 12.84
CA HIS A 696 -31.74 -27.87 14.19
C HIS A 696 -33.21 -27.61 14.60
N PRO A 697 -33.99 -28.63 14.99
CA PRO A 697 -35.44 -28.52 15.14
C PRO A 697 -35.90 -27.80 16.41
N LEU A 698 -34.99 -27.56 17.36
CA LEU A 698 -35.28 -26.79 18.58
C LEU A 698 -34.66 -25.40 18.57
N TRP A 699 -33.83 -25.06 17.58
CA TRP A 699 -33.30 -23.70 17.46
C TRP A 699 -34.35 -22.82 16.80
N ASP A 700 -34.61 -21.65 17.40
CA ASP A 700 -35.45 -20.64 16.78
C ASP A 700 -34.65 -19.95 15.67
N ALA A 701 -35.22 -19.90 14.47
CA ALA A 701 -34.64 -19.20 13.32
C ALA A 701 -34.45 -17.69 13.57
N THR A 702 -35.04 -17.12 14.63
CA THR A 702 -34.78 -15.73 15.04
C THR A 702 -33.61 -15.54 16.00
N GLU A 703 -33.12 -16.61 16.63
CA GLU A 703 -31.96 -16.57 17.54
C GLU A 703 -30.70 -17.14 16.88
N HIS A 704 -30.85 -18.02 15.88
CA HIS A 704 -29.75 -18.64 15.14
C HIS A 704 -29.94 -18.34 13.65
N TYR A 705 -29.18 -17.37 13.14
CA TYR A 705 -29.35 -16.80 11.79
C TYR A 705 -28.72 -17.63 10.66
N PHE A 706 -27.97 -18.70 10.96
CA PHE A 706 -27.17 -19.43 9.97
C PHE A 706 -27.55 -20.91 9.82
N SER A 707 -27.26 -21.45 8.63
CA SER A 707 -27.44 -22.87 8.31
C SER A 707 -26.30 -23.69 8.90
N ILE A 708 -26.61 -24.54 9.88
CA ILE A 708 -25.69 -25.60 10.30
C ILE A 708 -25.72 -26.76 9.28
N PRO A 709 -24.63 -27.54 9.16
CA PRO A 709 -24.59 -28.71 8.29
C PRO A 709 -25.62 -29.78 8.70
N GLY A 710 -25.84 -29.93 10.00
CA GLY A 710 -26.78 -30.89 10.56
C GLY A 710 -26.67 -30.98 12.08
N TYR A 711 -27.32 -31.96 12.67
CA TYR A 711 -27.32 -32.20 14.10
C TYR A 711 -27.34 -33.70 14.42
N TRP A 712 -26.82 -34.05 15.60
CA TRP A 712 -26.91 -35.39 16.14
C TRP A 712 -28.22 -35.57 16.89
N TYR A 713 -28.98 -36.61 16.54
CA TYR A 713 -30.22 -36.99 17.19
C TYR A 713 -30.04 -38.30 17.94
N MET A 714 -30.36 -38.33 19.24
CA MET A 714 -30.37 -39.58 20.00
C MET A 714 -31.52 -39.67 21.00
N ASN A 715 -31.80 -40.91 21.39
CA ASN A 715 -32.60 -41.19 22.58
C ASN A 715 -31.70 -41.79 23.65
N VAL A 716 -31.77 -41.23 24.85
CA VAL A 716 -31.02 -41.63 26.03
C VAL A 716 -31.97 -42.39 26.97
N VAL A 717 -31.53 -43.51 27.53
CA VAL A 717 -32.31 -44.32 28.49
C VAL A 717 -31.70 -44.32 29.89
N SER A 718 -32.52 -44.45 30.93
CA SER A 718 -32.08 -44.58 32.34
C SER A 718 -32.70 -45.79 33.05
N TYR A 719 -31.96 -46.41 33.99
CA TYR A 719 -32.38 -47.59 34.77
C TYR A 719 -32.74 -47.29 36.24
N GLY A 720 -32.62 -46.03 36.68
CA GLY A 720 -32.66 -45.64 38.08
C GLY A 720 -34.05 -45.62 38.73
N ALA A 721 -34.12 -45.85 40.05
CA ALA A 721 -35.31 -45.59 40.86
C ALA A 721 -35.59 -44.08 41.08
N ASN A 722 -34.63 -43.23 40.72
CA ASN A 722 -34.67 -41.76 40.70
C ASN A 722 -33.92 -41.29 39.43
N PRO A 723 -34.57 -41.28 38.26
CA PRO A 723 -33.91 -40.91 37.00
C PRO A 723 -33.41 -39.45 36.98
N GLY A 724 -34.11 -38.52 37.64
CA GLY A 724 -33.80 -37.07 37.67
C GLY A 724 -32.51 -36.62 38.40
N THR A 725 -31.56 -37.52 38.64
CA THR A 725 -30.26 -37.21 39.26
C THR A 725 -29.09 -37.94 38.59
N GLU A 726 -29.35 -38.70 37.52
CA GLU A 726 -28.30 -39.43 36.79
C GLU A 726 -27.59 -38.45 35.84
N GLN A 727 -26.28 -38.31 35.99
CA GLN A 727 -25.45 -37.55 35.06
C GLN A 727 -25.16 -38.44 33.84
N ILE A 728 -25.33 -37.85 32.65
CA ILE A 728 -25.05 -38.46 31.36
C ILE A 728 -23.91 -37.68 30.74
N ASP A 729 -22.80 -38.38 30.50
CA ASP A 729 -21.64 -37.85 29.80
C ASP A 729 -21.70 -38.27 28.33
N PHE A 730 -21.08 -37.49 27.44
CA PHE A 730 -21.08 -37.77 26.01
C PHE A 730 -19.67 -38.06 25.52
N SER A 731 -19.53 -39.05 24.64
CA SER A 731 -18.25 -39.32 23.98
C SER A 731 -18.42 -39.40 22.46
N PHE A 732 -17.47 -38.81 21.75
CA PHE A 732 -17.38 -38.80 20.30
C PHE A 732 -16.23 -39.69 19.85
N TYR A 733 -16.49 -40.54 18.87
CA TYR A 733 -15.50 -41.36 18.21
C TYR A 733 -15.22 -40.79 16.82
N ASN A 734 -13.98 -40.39 16.59
CA ASN A 734 -13.52 -39.96 15.28
C ASN A 734 -12.89 -41.17 14.56
N SER A 735 -13.53 -41.58 13.47
CA SER A 735 -13.12 -42.75 12.68
C SER A 735 -11.79 -42.54 11.95
N SER A 736 -11.48 -41.30 11.54
CA SER A 736 -10.23 -40.98 10.84
C SER A 736 -8.99 -41.10 11.73
N THR A 737 -9.10 -40.75 13.02
CA THR A 737 -8.01 -40.83 14.00
C THR A 737 -8.07 -42.10 14.85
N GLY A 738 -9.23 -42.76 14.92
CA GLY A 738 -9.51 -43.89 15.78
C GLY A 738 -9.56 -43.55 17.28
N THR A 739 -9.74 -42.27 17.64
CA THR A 739 -9.77 -41.80 19.04
C THR A 739 -11.20 -41.65 19.56
N THR A 740 -11.35 -41.71 20.89
CA THR A 740 -12.61 -41.43 21.57
C THR A 740 -12.38 -40.34 22.60
N ASP A 741 -13.05 -39.21 22.42
CA ASP A 741 -12.96 -38.04 23.29
C ASP A 741 -14.27 -37.83 24.03
N THR A 742 -14.19 -37.33 25.26
CA THR A 742 -15.38 -37.08 26.11
C THR A 742 -15.62 -35.58 26.13
N ALA A 743 -16.88 -35.17 25.95
CA ALA A 743 -17.27 -33.76 25.99
C ALA A 743 -17.01 -33.14 27.36
N TYR A 744 -16.78 -31.83 27.39
CA TYR A 744 -16.68 -31.08 28.64
C TYR A 744 -18.04 -31.01 29.36
N GLU A 745 -19.13 -31.00 28.60
CA GLU A 745 -20.50 -30.88 29.09
C GLU A 745 -21.12 -32.23 29.42
N SER A 746 -22.06 -32.20 30.37
CA SER A 746 -22.88 -33.34 30.74
C SER A 746 -24.30 -32.87 31.03
N ILE A 747 -25.28 -33.76 30.86
CA ILE A 747 -26.68 -33.46 31.21
C ILE A 747 -27.11 -34.24 32.44
N ILE A 748 -28.11 -33.73 33.15
CA ILE A 748 -28.83 -34.50 34.16
C ILE A 748 -30.07 -35.10 33.50
N PHE A 749 -30.15 -36.42 33.46
CA PHE A 749 -31.22 -37.15 32.80
C PHE A 749 -32.60 -36.74 33.30
N SER A 750 -33.54 -36.50 32.39
CA SER A 750 -34.93 -36.14 32.68
C SER A 750 -35.92 -36.96 31.84
N ASP A 751 -36.81 -37.68 32.54
CA ASP A 751 -37.73 -38.62 31.88
C ASP A 751 -38.82 -37.93 31.03
N ASN A 752 -38.93 -38.36 29.77
CA ASN A 752 -39.81 -37.86 28.71
C ASN A 752 -39.55 -36.39 28.31
N GLU A 753 -38.35 -35.89 28.56
CA GLU A 753 -37.95 -34.55 28.11
C GLU A 753 -37.39 -34.58 26.68
N ILE A 754 -37.51 -33.44 26.02
CA ILE A 754 -36.88 -33.16 24.73
C ILE A 754 -36.00 -31.93 24.97
N ILE A 755 -34.69 -32.09 24.85
CA ILE A 755 -33.72 -31.02 25.11
C ILE A 755 -32.78 -30.80 23.91
N SER A 756 -32.15 -29.63 23.91
CA SER A 756 -31.00 -29.30 23.06
C SER A 756 -29.76 -29.28 23.94
N SER A 757 -28.63 -29.76 23.43
CA SER A 757 -27.33 -29.64 24.09
C SER A 757 -26.26 -29.33 23.07
N ASP A 758 -25.42 -28.36 23.37
CA ASP A 758 -24.24 -28.03 22.56
C ASP A 758 -23.03 -28.60 23.29
N LEU A 759 -22.30 -29.49 22.62
CA LEU A 759 -21.18 -30.25 23.19
C LEU A 759 -19.87 -29.81 22.56
N THR A 760 -18.88 -29.58 23.41
CA THR A 760 -17.53 -29.22 23.04
C THR A 760 -16.60 -30.35 23.43
N PHE A 761 -15.79 -30.82 22.47
CA PHE A 761 -14.84 -31.90 22.68
C PHE A 761 -13.41 -31.36 22.77
N PRO A 762 -12.57 -31.95 23.65
CA PRO A 762 -11.17 -31.56 23.78
C PRO A 762 -10.45 -31.57 22.45
N SER A 763 -9.59 -30.60 22.24
CA SER A 763 -8.89 -30.42 20.98
C SER A 763 -7.38 -30.20 21.18
N THR A 764 -6.64 -30.05 20.09
CA THR A 764 -5.23 -29.65 20.17
C THR A 764 -5.18 -28.14 20.41
N THR A 765 -4.36 -27.72 21.36
CA THR A 765 -4.04 -26.30 21.58
C THR A 765 -3.53 -25.68 20.28
N GLU A 766 -4.09 -24.53 19.93
CA GLU A 766 -3.68 -23.68 18.81
C GLU A 766 -2.99 -22.43 19.38
N THR A 767 -2.12 -21.80 18.59
CA THR A 767 -1.39 -20.59 18.97
C THR A 767 -1.87 -19.43 18.11
N GLN A 768 -2.24 -18.31 18.75
CA GLN A 768 -2.55 -17.04 18.11
C GLN A 768 -1.42 -16.04 18.41
N SER A 769 -0.73 -15.58 17.36
CA SER A 769 0.37 -14.62 17.48
C SER A 769 -0.09 -13.18 17.22
N PHE A 770 0.55 -12.21 17.87
CA PHE A 770 0.25 -10.78 17.80
C PHE A 770 1.53 -9.94 17.64
N ASP A 771 1.51 -9.04 16.65
CA ASP A 771 2.52 -8.00 16.49
C ASP A 771 2.10 -6.72 17.20
N LEU A 772 2.82 -6.34 18.25
CA LEU A 772 2.52 -5.17 19.08
C LEU A 772 3.47 -4.02 18.74
N THR A 773 2.91 -2.89 18.34
CA THR A 773 3.65 -1.64 18.12
C THR A 773 3.96 -0.92 19.44
N GLN A 774 4.91 0.02 19.41
CA GLN A 774 5.11 0.94 20.53
C GLN A 774 3.84 1.77 20.78
N GLN A 775 3.54 2.09 22.04
CA GLN A 775 2.30 2.73 22.51
C GLN A 775 1.10 1.78 22.51
N TRP A 776 -0.08 2.23 22.10
CA TRP A 776 -1.33 1.48 22.29
C TRP A 776 -1.56 0.46 21.19
N ASN A 777 -2.08 -0.71 21.53
CA ASN A 777 -2.48 -1.76 20.60
C ASN A 777 -3.85 -2.28 21.00
N TRP A 778 -4.73 -2.48 20.02
CA TRP A 778 -6.08 -3.01 20.22
C TRP A 778 -6.09 -4.46 19.72
N ILE A 779 -6.29 -5.41 20.62
CA ILE A 779 -6.29 -6.84 20.28
C ILE A 779 -7.52 -7.54 20.86
N SER A 780 -7.91 -8.63 20.20
CA SER A 780 -9.01 -9.51 20.62
C SER A 780 -8.54 -10.96 20.55
N PHE A 781 -8.95 -11.77 21.54
CA PHE A 781 -8.54 -13.16 21.66
C PHE A 781 -9.57 -14.09 20.99
N ASN A 782 -9.15 -14.78 19.92
CA ASN A 782 -10.00 -15.73 19.19
C ASN A 782 -9.91 -17.15 19.74
N LEU A 783 -9.10 -17.35 20.76
CA LEU A 783 -8.88 -18.60 21.47
C LEU A 783 -9.38 -18.49 22.91
N THR A 784 -9.95 -19.57 23.42
CA THR A 784 -10.29 -19.73 24.84
C THR A 784 -9.10 -20.37 25.55
N PRO A 785 -8.66 -19.83 26.70
CA PRO A 785 -7.63 -20.47 27.53
C PRO A 785 -7.96 -21.94 27.85
N ASP A 786 -6.95 -22.81 27.87
CA ASP A 786 -7.12 -24.26 28.05
C ASP A 786 -7.99 -24.58 29.30
N PRO A 787 -9.21 -25.12 29.14
CA PRO A 787 -10.12 -25.37 30.25
C PRO A 787 -9.66 -26.51 31.17
N THR A 788 -8.65 -27.29 30.76
CA THR A 788 -8.04 -28.35 31.57
C THR A 788 -6.93 -27.84 32.49
N ASP A 789 -6.41 -26.64 32.25
CA ASP A 789 -5.46 -25.93 33.10
C ASP A 789 -6.16 -24.73 33.79
N PRO A 790 -6.40 -24.78 35.11
CA PRO A 790 -7.09 -23.71 35.83
C PRO A 790 -6.24 -22.45 36.05
N THR A 791 -5.07 -22.35 35.42
CA THR A 791 -4.20 -21.16 35.42
C THR A 791 -4.03 -20.56 34.03
N SER A 792 -4.62 -21.16 32.98
CA SER A 792 -4.46 -20.71 31.60
C SER A 792 -5.11 -19.35 31.34
N ASP A 793 -6.14 -18.98 32.10
CA ASP A 793 -6.88 -17.72 32.03
C ASP A 793 -6.29 -16.60 32.91
N ASP A 794 -5.27 -16.90 33.73
CA ASP A 794 -4.64 -15.93 34.64
C ASP A 794 -3.86 -14.87 33.84
N THR A 795 -4.10 -13.58 34.12
CA THR A 795 -3.40 -12.48 33.43
C THR A 795 -1.90 -12.46 33.73
N ASP A 796 -1.47 -13.00 34.88
CA ASP A 796 -0.05 -13.17 35.21
C ASP A 796 0.63 -14.24 34.32
N VAL A 797 -0.14 -15.19 33.77
CA VAL A 797 0.36 -16.22 32.87
C VAL A 797 0.32 -15.73 31.42
N ILE A 798 -0.81 -15.16 31.00
CA ILE A 798 -1.00 -14.69 29.62
C ILE A 798 -0.02 -13.58 29.26
N PHE A 799 0.24 -12.63 30.15
CA PHE A 799 1.12 -11.50 29.86
C PHE A 799 2.56 -11.67 30.39
N ASP A 800 2.97 -12.88 30.79
CA ASP A 800 4.32 -13.13 31.34
C ASP A 800 5.43 -12.86 30.30
N ASP A 801 5.19 -13.21 29.04
CA ASP A 801 6.20 -13.02 27.98
C ASP A 801 6.51 -11.53 27.74
N LEU A 802 5.53 -10.66 27.97
CA LEU A 802 5.65 -9.21 27.82
C LEU A 802 6.47 -8.53 28.94
N VAL A 803 6.78 -9.24 30.04
CA VAL A 803 7.49 -8.68 31.20
C VAL A 803 8.95 -9.12 31.32
N THR A 804 9.39 -10.09 30.51
CA THR A 804 10.78 -10.60 30.51
C THR A 804 11.81 -9.57 30.03
N VAL A 805 11.34 -8.60 29.25
CA VAL A 805 11.96 -7.30 28.94
C VAL A 805 10.85 -6.28 29.23
N PRO A 806 11.00 -5.25 30.08
CA PRO A 806 9.88 -4.38 30.48
C PRO A 806 9.46 -3.47 29.32
N ASP A 807 8.74 -4.07 28.37
CA ASP A 807 8.24 -3.44 27.15
C ASP A 807 6.73 -3.22 27.24
N VAL A 808 6.05 -3.69 28.30
CA VAL A 808 4.63 -3.41 28.58
C VAL A 808 4.47 -2.45 29.77
N TYR A 809 3.56 -1.49 29.62
CA TYR A 809 3.23 -0.51 30.66
C TYR A 809 1.90 -0.83 31.34
N GLN A 810 0.83 -1.05 30.56
CA GLN A 810 -0.49 -1.35 31.10
C GLN A 810 -1.38 -2.12 30.12
N VAL A 811 -2.30 -2.91 30.65
CA VAL A 811 -3.39 -3.57 29.93
C VAL A 811 -4.73 -3.05 30.46
N LYS A 812 -5.70 -2.82 29.56
CA LYS A 812 -7.04 -2.33 29.90
C LYS A 812 -8.12 -3.18 29.25
N HIS A 813 -9.13 -3.50 30.05
CA HIS A 813 -10.36 -4.17 29.66
C HIS A 813 -11.57 -3.33 30.14
N GLU A 814 -12.80 -3.63 29.71
CA GLU A 814 -14.01 -2.84 29.95
C GLU A 814 -14.33 -2.65 31.45
N GLY A 815 -13.73 -1.62 32.06
CA GLY A 815 -13.88 -1.29 33.49
C GLY A 815 -12.77 -1.80 34.40
N PHE A 816 -11.79 -2.55 33.88
CA PHE A 816 -10.68 -3.13 34.63
C PHE A 816 -9.33 -2.72 34.03
N SER A 817 -8.27 -2.74 34.84
CA SER A 817 -6.93 -2.41 34.38
C SER A 817 -5.85 -3.17 35.12
N LEU A 818 -4.74 -3.37 34.44
CA LEU A 818 -3.52 -3.98 34.95
C LEU A 818 -2.34 -3.10 34.59
N MET A 819 -1.46 -2.78 35.54
CA MET A 819 -0.22 -2.03 35.31
C MET A 819 0.98 -2.84 35.77
N TYR A 820 2.08 -2.79 35.03
CA TYR A 820 3.31 -3.46 35.42
C TYR A 820 4.23 -2.52 36.22
N ASP A 821 4.71 -2.96 37.39
CA ASP A 821 5.70 -2.23 38.19
C ASP A 821 7.09 -2.82 37.97
N ASP A 822 7.90 -2.16 37.14
CA ASP A 822 9.29 -2.55 36.85
C ASP A 822 10.18 -2.69 38.10
N ILE A 823 9.89 -1.94 39.17
CA ILE A 823 10.69 -1.97 40.40
C ILE A 823 10.31 -3.17 41.27
N GLY A 824 9.04 -3.56 41.23
CA GLY A 824 8.49 -4.71 41.96
C GLY A 824 8.55 -6.03 41.20
N SER A 825 8.72 -5.99 39.87
CA SER A 825 8.57 -7.11 38.94
C SER A 825 7.25 -7.84 39.15
N ALA A 826 6.15 -7.09 39.18
CA ALA A 826 4.83 -7.62 39.45
C ALA A 826 3.74 -6.76 38.78
N TRP A 827 2.68 -7.43 38.34
CA TRP A 827 1.44 -6.79 37.93
C TRP A 827 0.65 -6.28 39.14
N PHE A 828 -0.02 -5.15 38.96
CA PHE A 828 -0.95 -4.59 39.94
C PHE A 828 -2.19 -4.04 39.25
N GLY A 829 -3.37 -4.48 39.68
CA GLY A 829 -4.62 -4.14 39.03
C GLY A 829 -5.81 -4.90 39.56
N ASP A 830 -6.93 -4.77 38.86
CA ASP A 830 -8.17 -5.50 39.12
C ASP A 830 -8.60 -6.40 37.96
N TYR A 831 -7.81 -6.47 36.88
CA TYR A 831 -7.96 -7.41 35.77
C TYR A 831 -7.09 -8.66 36.00
N ASN A 832 -7.66 -9.72 36.56
CA ASN A 832 -6.90 -10.90 37.03
C ASN A 832 -7.09 -12.15 36.15
N GLU A 833 -8.17 -12.20 35.37
CA GLU A 833 -8.50 -13.35 34.52
C GLU A 833 -8.97 -12.79 33.17
N VAL A 834 -8.52 -13.39 32.06
CA VAL A 834 -8.99 -13.08 30.69
C VAL A 834 -10.16 -13.99 30.36
N ASP A 835 -11.35 -13.41 30.25
CA ASP A 835 -12.56 -14.17 29.90
C ASP A 835 -12.65 -14.41 28.39
N THR A 836 -13.34 -15.50 28.02
CA THR A 836 -13.66 -15.76 26.60
C THR A 836 -14.52 -14.63 26.06
N GLY A 837 -13.98 -13.89 25.08
CA GLY A 837 -14.64 -12.70 24.53
C GLY A 837 -14.22 -11.37 25.13
N ASP A 838 -13.03 -11.31 25.74
CA ASP A 838 -12.36 -10.05 26.10
C ASP A 838 -11.60 -9.40 24.93
N GLY A 839 -11.90 -8.13 24.67
CA GLY A 839 -11.05 -7.24 23.88
C GLY A 839 -10.23 -6.34 24.81
N VAL A 840 -8.94 -6.15 24.52
CA VAL A 840 -8.03 -5.42 25.41
C VAL A 840 -7.23 -4.33 24.68
N LEU A 841 -6.91 -3.27 25.43
CA LEU A 841 -5.90 -2.28 25.06
C LEU A 841 -4.59 -2.59 25.77
N VAL A 842 -3.53 -2.83 25.02
CA VAL A 842 -2.18 -3.04 25.54
C VAL A 842 -1.34 -1.81 25.24
N GLN A 843 -0.78 -1.16 26.26
CA GLN A 843 0.20 -0.09 26.07
C GLN A 843 1.61 -0.62 26.24
N MET A 844 2.39 -0.56 25.17
CA MET A 844 3.78 -0.97 25.12
C MET A 844 4.72 0.25 25.20
N LEU A 845 5.85 0.06 25.87
CA LEU A 845 7.01 0.95 25.91
C LEU A 845 7.89 0.79 24.66
N ASN A 846 7.99 -0.42 24.09
CA ASN A 846 8.68 -0.73 22.84
C ASN A 846 7.87 -1.73 22.00
N ALA A 847 8.13 -1.82 20.70
CA ALA A 847 7.46 -2.82 19.85
C ALA A 847 7.90 -4.26 20.23
N TYR A 848 7.00 -5.22 20.08
CA TYR A 848 7.19 -6.62 20.43
C TYR A 848 6.39 -7.53 19.48
N ASN A 849 7.07 -8.45 18.80
CA ASN A 849 6.48 -9.23 17.68
C ASN A 849 6.26 -10.71 18.01
N ASP A 850 6.55 -11.14 19.24
CA ASP A 850 6.52 -12.55 19.64
C ASP A 850 5.44 -12.80 20.71
N PHE A 851 4.38 -11.99 20.77
CA PHE A 851 3.32 -12.21 21.75
C PHE A 851 2.37 -13.30 21.25
N GLU A 852 2.28 -14.40 22.00
CA GLU A 852 1.49 -15.57 21.61
C GLU A 852 0.48 -15.92 22.70
N LEU A 853 -0.71 -16.34 22.27
CA LEU A 853 -1.72 -16.93 23.14
C LEU A 853 -1.99 -18.37 22.68
N ASP A 854 -1.83 -19.31 23.60
CA ASP A 854 -2.19 -20.71 23.40
C ASP A 854 -3.61 -20.99 23.93
N GLY A 855 -4.46 -21.63 23.14
CA GLY A 855 -5.82 -21.97 23.56
C GLY A 855 -6.61 -22.80 22.55
N GLU A 856 -7.88 -23.03 22.85
CA GLU A 856 -8.81 -23.74 21.95
C GLU A 856 -9.61 -22.73 21.10
N LYS A 857 -9.84 -23.04 19.82
CA LYS A 857 -10.63 -22.16 18.92
C LYS A 857 -12.07 -22.03 19.39
N ILE A 858 -12.55 -20.79 19.51
CA ILE A 858 -13.95 -20.49 19.79
C ILE A 858 -14.81 -20.83 18.58
N ASN A 859 -15.88 -21.60 18.74
CA ASN A 859 -16.91 -21.74 17.70
C ASN A 859 -17.88 -20.55 17.76
N PRO A 860 -17.83 -19.61 16.80
CA PRO A 860 -18.60 -18.37 16.86
C PRO A 860 -20.09 -18.53 16.55
N ILE A 861 -20.54 -19.71 16.08
CA ILE A 861 -21.93 -19.96 15.66
C ILE A 861 -22.80 -20.32 16.87
N ILE A 862 -22.24 -21.11 17.79
CA ILE A 862 -22.92 -21.56 19.02
C ILE A 862 -22.58 -20.71 20.24
N THR A 863 -21.63 -19.79 20.10
CA THR A 863 -21.28 -18.80 21.12
C THR A 863 -21.78 -17.45 20.65
N PRO A 864 -22.95 -16.95 21.11
CA PRO A 864 -23.38 -15.58 20.82
C PRO A 864 -22.70 -14.57 21.77
N ILE A 865 -22.34 -13.39 21.26
CA ILE A 865 -21.82 -12.27 22.08
C ILE A 865 -22.99 -11.39 22.54
N SER A 866 -23.19 -11.25 23.85
CA SER A 866 -24.21 -10.36 24.40
C SER A 866 -23.70 -8.91 24.47
N LEU A 867 -24.25 -8.02 23.66
CA LEU A 867 -23.82 -6.62 23.58
C LEU A 867 -24.80 -5.68 24.30
N PRO A 868 -24.35 -4.94 25.35
CA PRO A 868 -25.18 -3.92 26.01
C PRO A 868 -25.38 -2.66 25.14
N GLU A 869 -26.27 -1.75 25.56
CA GLU A 869 -26.37 -0.41 24.95
C GLU A 869 -25.08 0.40 25.21
N ASN A 870 -24.73 1.28 24.25
CA ASN A 870 -23.50 2.08 24.18
C ASN A 870 -22.27 1.30 23.71
N TRP A 871 -21.08 1.90 23.88
CA TRP A 871 -19.79 1.32 23.50
C TRP A 871 -19.45 0.07 24.32
N THR A 872 -19.09 -0.99 23.62
CA THR A 872 -18.59 -2.24 24.21
C THR A 872 -17.50 -2.86 23.32
N TRP A 873 -16.62 -3.65 23.92
CA TRP A 873 -15.56 -4.38 23.21
C TRP A 873 -16.08 -5.68 22.61
N LEU A 874 -15.60 -6.02 21.41
CA LEU A 874 -15.80 -7.34 20.81
C LEU A 874 -14.55 -8.18 21.08
N GLY A 875 -14.63 -9.17 21.96
CA GLY A 875 -13.42 -9.92 22.28
C GLY A 875 -13.15 -11.18 21.48
N TYR A 876 -14.09 -11.67 20.67
CA TYR A 876 -13.75 -12.59 19.59
C TYR A 876 -14.49 -12.24 18.30
N LEU A 877 -13.96 -12.78 17.21
CA LEU A 877 -14.28 -12.41 15.84
C LEU A 877 -14.58 -13.67 15.03
N PRO A 878 -15.07 -13.53 13.79
CA PRO A 878 -15.09 -14.63 12.84
C PRO A 878 -13.69 -15.29 12.77
N GLN A 879 -13.65 -16.62 12.68
CA GLN A 879 -12.38 -17.38 12.67
C GLN A 879 -11.59 -17.18 11.37
N THR A 880 -12.23 -16.66 10.33
CA THR A 880 -11.61 -16.21 9.08
C THR A 880 -12.05 -14.78 8.80
N SER A 881 -11.23 -14.02 8.08
CA SER A 881 -11.58 -12.64 7.72
C SER A 881 -12.90 -12.59 6.97
N MET A 882 -13.80 -11.71 7.40
CA MET A 882 -15.18 -11.63 6.89
C MET A 882 -15.63 -10.19 6.70
N ALA A 883 -16.41 -9.91 5.66
CA ALA A 883 -16.98 -8.59 5.43
C ALA A 883 -17.90 -8.16 6.58
N ILE A 884 -17.84 -6.88 7.00
CA ILE A 884 -18.65 -6.37 8.14
C ILE A 884 -20.16 -6.48 7.91
N GLU A 885 -20.61 -6.43 6.65
CA GLU A 885 -22.02 -6.57 6.27
C GLU A 885 -22.56 -7.97 6.63
N ASP A 886 -21.73 -9.01 6.46
CA ASP A 886 -22.10 -10.38 6.81
C ASP A 886 -21.87 -10.64 8.30
N ALA A 887 -20.72 -10.18 8.83
CA ALA A 887 -20.34 -10.42 10.22
C ALA A 887 -21.33 -9.79 11.22
N LEU A 888 -21.91 -8.63 10.89
CA LEU A 888 -22.82 -7.89 11.78
C LEU A 888 -24.30 -8.03 11.38
N GLU A 889 -24.63 -8.94 10.46
CA GLU A 889 -25.99 -9.12 9.94
C GLU A 889 -27.02 -9.36 11.06
N SER A 890 -26.64 -10.14 12.08
CA SER A 890 -27.52 -10.50 13.20
C SER A 890 -27.97 -9.30 14.05
N LEU A 891 -27.21 -8.19 14.03
CA LEU A 891 -27.51 -6.98 14.79
C LEU A 891 -28.53 -6.09 14.09
N GLY A 892 -28.66 -6.20 12.76
CA GLY A 892 -29.46 -5.30 11.95
C GLY A 892 -29.16 -3.83 12.25
N GLY A 893 -30.20 -3.01 12.42
CA GLY A 893 -30.06 -1.58 12.78
C GLY A 893 -29.86 -1.30 14.27
N SER A 894 -29.45 -2.29 15.07
CA SER A 894 -29.24 -2.12 16.52
C SER A 894 -27.88 -1.48 16.82
N ALA A 895 -26.91 -1.58 15.92
CA ALA A 895 -25.61 -0.94 16.03
C ALA A 895 -25.58 0.41 15.28
N GLU A 896 -24.88 1.39 15.84
CA GLU A 896 -24.68 2.71 15.22
C GLU A 896 -23.30 2.84 14.56
N MET A 897 -22.27 2.23 15.16
CA MET A 897 -20.90 2.39 14.70
C MET A 897 -20.04 1.21 15.15
N ILE A 898 -19.08 0.80 14.32
CA ILE A 898 -18.02 -0.14 14.66
C ILE A 898 -16.67 0.45 14.29
N LYS A 899 -15.61 0.12 15.03
CA LYS A 899 -14.25 0.55 14.73
C LYS A 899 -13.20 -0.39 15.27
N ASN A 900 -12.04 -0.43 14.60
CA ASN A 900 -10.79 -0.91 15.16
C ASN A 900 -9.87 0.28 15.44
N GLN A 901 -8.56 0.04 15.62
CA GLN A 901 -7.60 1.08 15.95
C GLN A 901 -7.48 2.17 14.87
N THR A 902 -7.47 1.81 13.59
CA THR A 902 -7.17 2.72 12.46
C THR A 902 -8.32 2.93 11.48
N GLN A 903 -9.38 2.12 11.57
CA GLN A 903 -10.53 2.12 10.65
C GLN A 903 -11.86 2.14 11.42
N SER A 904 -12.91 2.60 10.75
CA SER A 904 -14.25 2.65 11.32
C SER A 904 -15.36 2.57 10.26
N ALA A 905 -16.57 2.25 10.71
CA ALA A 905 -17.78 2.30 9.89
C ALA A 905 -18.98 2.75 10.73
N VAL A 906 -19.83 3.59 10.13
CA VAL A 906 -21.08 4.10 10.72
C VAL A 906 -22.27 3.47 9.98
N TYR A 907 -23.32 3.12 10.71
CA TYR A 907 -24.52 2.53 10.14
C TYR A 907 -25.52 3.62 9.70
N SER A 908 -25.84 3.67 8.41
CA SER A 908 -26.82 4.60 7.82
C SER A 908 -27.78 3.87 6.86
N GLY A 909 -28.31 2.73 7.31
CA GLY A 909 -29.10 1.80 6.49
C GLY A 909 -28.25 0.75 5.75
N SER A 910 -26.99 1.07 5.51
CA SER A 910 -25.87 0.14 5.24
C SER A 910 -24.65 0.62 6.01
N TRP A 911 -23.61 -0.21 6.10
CA TRP A 911 -22.35 0.22 6.70
C TRP A 911 -21.58 1.14 5.76
N VAL A 912 -21.08 2.26 6.29
CA VAL A 912 -20.35 3.27 5.53
C VAL A 912 -19.07 3.64 6.27
N GLY A 913 -17.92 3.47 5.63
CA GLY A 913 -16.62 3.74 6.25
C GLY A 913 -15.46 2.97 5.61
N ASP A 914 -14.26 3.14 6.17
CA ASP A 914 -13.03 2.48 5.70
C ASP A 914 -12.78 1.13 6.38
N LEU A 915 -13.59 0.76 7.37
CA LEU A 915 -13.64 -0.60 7.91
C LEU A 915 -14.63 -1.43 7.11
N VAL A 916 -14.14 -2.40 6.34
CA VAL A 916 -14.96 -3.26 5.47
C VAL A 916 -14.86 -4.75 5.80
N THR A 917 -13.83 -5.16 6.53
CA THR A 917 -13.54 -6.55 6.90
C THR A 917 -13.19 -6.64 8.38
N MET A 918 -13.71 -7.65 9.06
CA MET A 918 -13.30 -8.06 10.40
C MET A 918 -12.35 -9.24 10.30
N SER A 919 -11.15 -9.12 10.89
CA SER A 919 -10.11 -10.15 10.85
C SER A 919 -9.74 -10.62 12.27
N PRO A 920 -9.53 -11.94 12.48
CA PRO A 920 -9.06 -12.48 13.76
C PRO A 920 -7.84 -11.73 14.31
N GLY A 921 -7.75 -11.59 15.64
CA GLY A 921 -6.62 -10.96 16.34
C GLY A 921 -6.63 -9.43 16.41
N VAL A 922 -7.43 -8.75 15.59
CA VAL A 922 -7.57 -7.28 15.64
C VAL A 922 -8.59 -6.87 16.70
N GLY A 923 -8.34 -5.82 17.49
CA GLY A 923 -9.30 -5.34 18.48
C GLY A 923 -10.40 -4.44 17.89
N TYR A 924 -11.67 -4.69 18.25
CA TYR A 924 -12.82 -3.90 17.80
C TYR A 924 -13.69 -3.38 18.96
N LYS A 925 -14.21 -2.16 18.80
CA LYS A 925 -15.29 -1.58 19.60
C LYS A 925 -16.52 -1.36 18.74
N ILE A 926 -17.69 -1.65 19.30
CA ILE A 926 -18.98 -1.40 18.68
C ILE A 926 -19.85 -0.53 19.59
N ASN A 927 -20.59 0.41 19.01
CA ASN A 927 -21.54 1.27 19.70
C ASN A 927 -22.96 0.81 19.39
N MET A 928 -23.67 0.36 20.41
CA MET A 928 -25.02 -0.17 20.27
C MET A 928 -26.09 0.86 20.66
N THR A 929 -27.11 1.01 19.82
CA THR A 929 -28.30 1.83 20.13
C THR A 929 -29.34 1.06 20.97
N THR A 930 -29.36 -0.27 20.86
CA THR A 930 -30.23 -1.17 21.62
C THR A 930 -29.45 -2.45 21.88
N ALA A 931 -29.53 -2.98 23.10
CA ALA A 931 -28.86 -4.23 23.46
C ALA A 931 -29.34 -5.39 22.56
N ALA A 932 -28.40 -6.20 22.07
CA ALA A 932 -28.65 -7.30 21.15
C ALA A 932 -27.58 -8.39 21.30
N ASN A 933 -27.82 -9.56 20.72
CA ASN A 933 -26.82 -10.63 20.64
C ASN A 933 -26.21 -10.67 19.24
N LEU A 934 -24.88 -10.64 19.16
CA LEU A 934 -24.12 -10.82 17.93
C LEU A 934 -23.85 -12.32 17.72
N THR A 935 -24.15 -12.81 16.52
CA THR A 935 -23.80 -14.16 16.05
C THR A 935 -23.15 -14.03 14.69
N TYR A 936 -22.04 -14.73 14.48
CA TYR A 936 -21.31 -14.67 13.21
C TYR A 936 -21.72 -15.80 12.26
N PRO A 937 -21.71 -15.57 10.94
CA PRO A 937 -21.89 -16.63 9.95
C PRO A 937 -20.81 -17.70 10.00
N GLU A 938 -21.14 -18.92 9.59
CA GLU A 938 -20.14 -19.96 9.28
C GLU A 938 -19.37 -19.63 7.99
N ASN A 939 -20.08 -19.10 7.00
CA ASN A 939 -19.55 -18.73 5.69
C ASN A 939 -20.13 -17.38 5.25
N SER A 940 -19.34 -16.57 4.55
CA SER A 940 -19.86 -15.36 3.90
C SER A 940 -20.83 -15.74 2.78
N SER A 941 -22.02 -15.14 2.79
CA SER A 941 -23.02 -15.30 1.73
C SER A 941 -22.63 -14.60 0.42
N ARG A 942 -21.62 -13.72 0.45
CA ARG A 942 -21.17 -12.88 -0.67
C ARG A 942 -19.80 -13.30 -1.25
N GLY A 943 -19.22 -14.38 -0.72
CA GLY A 943 -17.79 -14.69 -0.89
C GLY A 943 -16.92 -13.68 -0.12
N ASN A 944 -15.60 -13.90 -0.05
CA ASN A 944 -14.66 -12.94 0.55
C ASN A 944 -14.51 -11.63 -0.26
N ASN A 945 -15.54 -11.23 -0.99
CA ASN A 945 -15.61 -10.03 -1.80
C ASN A 945 -16.06 -8.85 -0.93
N ALA A 946 -15.26 -8.52 0.08
CA ALA A 946 -15.42 -7.27 0.80
C ALA A 946 -15.31 -6.09 -0.20
N ARG A 947 -16.02 -5.00 0.07
CA ARG A 947 -15.90 -3.79 -0.74
C ARG A 947 -14.45 -3.30 -0.71
N VAL A 948 -13.87 -3.02 -1.87
CA VAL A 948 -12.53 -2.42 -1.96
C VAL A 948 -12.62 -0.95 -1.53
N VAL A 949 -11.73 -0.53 -0.62
CA VAL A 949 -11.58 0.87 -0.21
C VAL A 949 -10.17 1.30 -0.60
N GLU A 950 -10.07 2.06 -1.69
CA GLU A 950 -8.80 2.60 -2.17
C GLU A 950 -8.56 3.96 -1.52
N LYS A 951 -7.43 4.07 -0.82
CA LYS A 951 -6.92 5.32 -0.27
C LYS A 951 -5.73 5.76 -1.08
N ILE A 952 -5.80 6.94 -1.67
CA ILE A 952 -4.65 7.57 -2.32
C ILE A 952 -3.78 8.15 -1.20
N GLN A 953 -2.56 7.64 -1.05
CA GLN A 953 -1.62 8.08 -0.02
C GLN A 953 -0.31 8.52 -0.68
N PRO A 954 0.09 9.81 -0.54
CA PRO A 954 1.41 10.28 -0.92
C PRO A 954 2.51 9.60 -0.07
N GLU A 955 3.69 9.35 -0.66
CA GLU A 955 4.81 8.67 0.03
C GLU A 955 5.25 9.39 1.31
N ASN A 956 5.18 10.72 1.34
CA ASN A 956 5.56 11.56 2.47
C ASN A 956 4.49 11.62 3.59
N TRP A 957 3.33 10.96 3.44
CA TRP A 957 2.25 10.97 4.43
C TRP A 957 2.20 9.65 5.21
N THR A 958 2.93 9.56 6.33
CA THR A 958 2.94 8.36 7.20
C THR A 958 1.87 8.44 8.29
N LEU A 959 0.86 7.57 8.24
CA LEU A 959 -0.20 7.51 9.25
C LEU A 959 0.36 7.13 10.64
N MET A 960 -0.08 7.87 11.66
CA MET A 960 0.28 7.62 13.06
C MET A 960 -0.11 6.20 13.52
N LYS A 961 0.86 5.43 14.02
CA LYS A 961 0.67 4.10 14.62
C LYS A 961 0.59 4.17 16.15
N GLY A 962 0.16 3.09 16.81
CA GLY A 962 0.20 2.98 18.27
C GLY A 962 -0.83 3.86 19.00
N THR A 963 -2.02 4.09 18.43
CA THR A 963 -2.97 5.11 18.90
C THR A 963 -4.03 4.57 19.87
N LYS A 964 -4.40 5.39 20.86
CA LYS A 964 -5.30 5.03 21.96
C LYS A 964 -6.77 4.99 21.54
N SER A 965 -7.14 5.84 20.58
CA SER A 965 -8.52 6.10 20.19
C SER A 965 -8.57 6.67 18.78
N ASN A 966 -9.79 6.77 18.24
CA ASN A 966 -10.07 7.49 17.02
C ASN A 966 -11.43 8.19 17.08
N MET A 967 -11.66 9.07 16.11
CA MET A 967 -12.92 9.76 15.82
C MET A 967 -13.23 9.67 14.32
N VAL A 968 -14.46 10.01 13.93
CA VAL A 968 -14.88 9.98 12.53
C VAL A 968 -15.17 11.38 12.04
N VAL A 969 -14.74 11.69 10.81
CA VAL A 969 -15.11 12.91 10.11
C VAL A 969 -15.67 12.56 8.74
N MET A 970 -16.84 13.10 8.42
CA MET A 970 -17.50 12.99 7.12
C MET A 970 -17.63 14.39 6.52
N ALA A 971 -16.94 14.64 5.41
CA ALA A 971 -16.77 15.97 4.84
C ALA A 971 -17.04 16.03 3.34
N THR A 972 -17.52 17.16 2.86
CA THR A 972 -17.66 17.49 1.44
C THR A 972 -16.58 18.48 1.06
N MET A 973 -15.93 18.21 -0.07
CA MET A 973 -14.78 18.95 -0.55
C MET A 973 -14.91 19.09 -2.06
N ASP A 974 -14.55 20.25 -2.60
CA ASP A 974 -14.52 20.51 -4.05
C ASP A 974 -13.05 20.45 -4.50
N LEU A 975 -12.63 19.26 -4.95
CA LEU A 975 -11.24 18.92 -5.28
C LEU A 975 -11.17 18.30 -6.69
N ALA A 976 -10.00 18.40 -7.33
CA ALA A 976 -9.75 17.77 -8.63
C ALA A 976 -9.74 16.23 -8.52
N GLU A 977 -9.95 15.55 -9.65
CA GLU A 977 -9.78 14.09 -9.73
C GLU A 977 -8.33 13.70 -9.39
N ASN A 978 -8.13 12.51 -8.81
CA ASN A 978 -6.81 12.02 -8.37
C ASN A 978 -6.13 12.88 -7.29
N THR A 979 -6.88 13.31 -6.28
CA THR A 979 -6.37 14.09 -5.14
C THR A 979 -6.40 13.25 -3.87
N ALA A 980 -5.27 13.11 -3.18
CA ALA A 980 -5.20 12.54 -1.84
C ALA A 980 -5.64 13.58 -0.79
N VAL A 981 -6.36 13.16 0.25
CA VAL A 981 -6.75 14.06 1.36
C VAL A 981 -6.43 13.43 2.69
N GLY A 982 -5.76 14.17 3.57
CA GLY A 982 -5.35 13.72 4.89
C GLY A 982 -5.73 14.70 5.99
N VAL A 983 -5.81 14.21 7.22
CA VAL A 983 -6.03 15.01 8.43
C VAL A 983 -4.74 15.08 9.21
N PHE A 984 -4.30 16.27 9.57
CA PHE A 984 -3.03 16.54 10.22
C PHE A 984 -3.21 17.31 11.52
N ASP A 985 -2.34 17.07 12.48
CA ASP A 985 -2.21 17.94 13.65
C ASP A 985 -1.24 19.10 13.38
N ILE A 986 -1.19 20.06 14.31
CA ILE A 986 -0.32 21.25 14.23
C ILE A 986 1.19 20.92 14.20
N ALA A 987 1.59 19.71 14.60
CA ALA A 987 2.98 19.25 14.54
C ALA A 987 3.31 18.57 13.20
N GLY A 988 2.33 18.45 12.30
CA GLY A 988 2.48 17.84 10.99
C GLY A 988 2.31 16.32 10.97
N ASN A 989 1.87 15.70 12.06
CA ASN A 989 1.63 14.25 12.05
C ASN A 989 0.36 13.94 11.27
N CYS A 990 0.43 12.95 10.37
CA CYS A 990 -0.74 12.45 9.67
C CYS A 990 -1.60 11.60 10.61
N ARG A 991 -2.81 12.09 10.90
CA ARG A 991 -3.80 11.47 11.80
C ARG A 991 -4.87 10.70 11.03
N SER A 992 -5.00 10.89 9.71
CA SER A 992 -5.91 10.10 8.86
C SER A 992 -5.56 10.28 7.39
N ILE A 993 -5.80 9.24 6.61
CA ILE A 993 -5.92 9.31 5.14
C ILE A 993 -7.37 9.04 4.79
N GLY A 994 -8.00 9.99 4.11
CA GLY A 994 -9.37 9.93 3.67
C GLY A 994 -9.54 9.13 2.40
N TYR A 995 -10.75 8.63 2.19
CA TYR A 995 -11.18 8.10 0.91
C TYR A 995 -12.54 8.71 0.53
N GLN A 996 -12.83 8.71 -0.76
CA GLN A 996 -14.06 9.27 -1.29
C GLN A 996 -15.16 8.20 -1.37
N GLU A 997 -16.28 8.44 -0.71
CA GLU A 997 -17.49 7.61 -0.71
C GLU A 997 -18.63 8.37 -1.38
N GLY A 998 -18.81 8.16 -2.68
CA GLY A 998 -19.81 8.91 -3.46
C GLY A 998 -19.53 10.41 -3.45
N ASP A 999 -20.45 11.19 -2.85
CA ASP A 999 -20.38 12.67 -2.84
C ASP A 999 -19.62 13.25 -1.64
N PHE A 1000 -19.05 12.43 -0.75
CA PHE A 1000 -18.33 12.91 0.44
C PHE A 1000 -17.06 12.10 0.72
N TRP A 1001 -16.20 12.63 1.59
CA TRP A 1001 -14.98 12.04 2.08
C TRP A 1001 -15.16 11.50 3.49
N TYR A 1002 -14.63 10.31 3.75
CA TYR A 1002 -14.70 9.65 5.06
C TYR A 1002 -13.30 9.51 5.65
N PHE A 1003 -13.14 9.93 6.91
CA PHE A 1003 -11.88 9.90 7.64
C PHE A 1003 -12.05 9.18 8.98
N THR A 1004 -11.24 8.16 9.21
CA THR A 1004 -10.99 7.63 10.56
C THR A 1004 -9.74 8.31 11.11
N VAL A 1005 -9.93 9.25 12.04
CA VAL A 1005 -8.87 10.11 12.56
C VAL A 1005 -8.36 9.54 13.88
N VAL A 1006 -7.09 9.18 13.95
CA VAL A 1006 -6.47 8.55 15.13
C VAL A 1006 -5.84 9.57 16.08
N GLY A 1007 -5.73 9.23 17.36
CA GLY A 1007 -5.09 10.10 18.34
C GLY A 1007 -4.91 9.53 19.74
N ASN A 1008 -4.00 10.17 20.48
CA ASN A 1008 -3.61 9.80 21.85
C ASN A 1008 -4.07 10.82 22.91
N GLU A 1009 -4.19 12.09 22.54
CA GLU A 1009 -4.50 13.21 23.42
C GLU A 1009 -5.75 13.96 22.93
N GLU A 1010 -6.65 14.33 23.84
CA GLU A 1010 -7.85 15.09 23.53
C GLU A 1010 -7.52 16.57 23.26
N LEU A 1011 -8.33 17.23 22.45
CA LEU A 1011 -8.26 18.67 22.14
C LEU A 1011 -7.04 19.10 21.31
N ASP A 1012 -6.33 18.16 20.68
CA ASP A 1012 -5.37 18.49 19.62
C ASP A 1012 -6.13 19.18 18.47
N GLU A 1013 -5.58 20.29 17.97
CA GLU A 1013 -6.15 20.99 16.82
C GLU A 1013 -5.72 20.29 15.51
N LEU A 1014 -6.72 19.99 14.67
CA LEU A 1014 -6.60 19.25 13.43
C LEU A 1014 -7.05 20.09 12.23
N TYR A 1015 -6.42 19.88 11.09
CA TYR A 1015 -6.77 20.50 9.80
C TYR A 1015 -6.59 19.50 8.65
N PHE A 1016 -7.11 19.82 7.47
CA PHE A 1016 -6.98 18.97 6.29
C PHE A 1016 -5.85 19.46 5.37
N ARG A 1017 -5.15 18.51 4.77
CA ARG A 1017 -4.29 18.72 3.60
C ARG A 1017 -4.85 17.94 2.42
N ALA A 1018 -4.77 18.51 1.23
CA ALA A 1018 -5.07 17.84 -0.03
C ALA A 1018 -3.81 17.86 -0.90
N HIS A 1019 -3.50 16.76 -1.58
CA HIS A 1019 -2.34 16.61 -2.46
C HIS A 1019 -2.82 16.08 -3.82
N GLU A 1020 -2.68 16.87 -4.88
CA GLU A 1020 -3.10 16.51 -6.23
C GLU A 1020 -2.01 15.67 -6.91
N MET A 1021 -2.26 14.38 -7.12
CA MET A 1021 -1.22 13.41 -7.54
C MET A 1021 -0.64 13.69 -8.92
N ASN A 1022 -1.39 14.37 -9.80
CA ASN A 1022 -0.94 14.66 -11.16
C ASN A 1022 -0.01 15.88 -11.24
N THR A 1023 -0.12 16.80 -10.28
CA THR A 1023 0.57 18.11 -10.29
C THR A 1023 1.54 18.26 -9.13
N GLY A 1024 1.43 17.41 -8.09
CA GLY A 1024 2.15 17.53 -6.83
C GLY A 1024 1.64 18.66 -5.93
N ASN A 1025 0.61 19.40 -6.34
CA ASN A 1025 0.14 20.57 -5.60
C ASN A 1025 -0.45 20.19 -4.24
N GLU A 1026 -0.04 20.92 -3.20
CA GLU A 1026 -0.63 20.79 -1.86
C GLU A 1026 -1.53 21.96 -1.48
N PHE A 1027 -2.66 21.63 -0.88
CA PHE A 1027 -3.63 22.60 -0.38
C PHE A 1027 -3.93 22.34 1.10
N VAL A 1028 -4.18 23.41 1.85
CA VAL A 1028 -4.54 23.34 3.28
C VAL A 1028 -5.95 23.91 3.48
N SER A 1029 -6.76 23.29 4.33
CA SER A 1029 -8.12 23.75 4.62
C SER A 1029 -8.17 25.06 5.41
N TYR A 1030 -9.24 25.84 5.22
CA TYR A 1030 -9.52 27.00 6.08
C TYR A 1030 -10.10 26.60 7.44
N GLU A 1031 -10.75 25.45 7.51
CA GLU A 1031 -11.35 24.90 8.71
C GLU A 1031 -10.32 24.10 9.53
N SER A 1032 -10.37 24.27 10.85
CA SER A 1032 -9.75 23.40 11.84
C SER A 1032 -10.78 22.93 12.86
N PHE A 1033 -10.53 21.79 13.51
CA PHE A 1033 -11.38 21.21 14.54
C PHE A 1033 -10.56 20.51 15.63
N GLU A 1034 -11.17 20.25 16.78
CA GLU A 1034 -10.49 19.59 17.91
C GLU A 1034 -10.68 18.07 17.83
N TYR A 1035 -9.62 17.32 18.15
CA TYR A 1035 -9.69 15.88 18.30
C TYR A 1035 -10.48 15.50 19.57
N ILE A 1036 -11.57 14.76 19.40
CA ILE A 1036 -12.41 14.27 20.49
C ILE A 1036 -12.62 12.76 20.31
N PRO A 1037 -12.13 11.90 21.23
CA PRO A 1037 -12.28 10.45 21.13
C PRO A 1037 -13.73 10.02 20.99
N ASP A 1038 -13.97 9.02 20.13
CA ASP A 1038 -15.29 8.44 19.87
C ASP A 1038 -16.33 9.41 19.25
N GLU A 1039 -15.97 10.66 18.94
CA GLU A 1039 -16.85 11.66 18.31
C GLU A 1039 -17.06 11.38 16.81
N VAL A 1040 -18.23 11.75 16.28
CA VAL A 1040 -18.52 11.75 14.85
C VAL A 1040 -18.87 13.18 14.42
N ILE A 1041 -18.06 13.73 13.50
CA ILE A 1041 -18.29 15.06 12.90
C ILE A 1041 -18.88 14.88 11.50
N GLY A 1042 -20.06 15.45 11.27
CA GLY A 1042 -20.81 15.29 10.03
C GLY A 1042 -21.67 14.03 10.02
N SER A 1043 -22.37 13.79 8.90
CA SER A 1043 -23.13 12.55 8.66
C SER A 1043 -23.24 12.29 7.17
N VAL A 1044 -23.62 11.06 6.77
CA VAL A 1044 -23.86 10.69 5.36
C VAL A 1044 -24.84 11.65 4.68
N ASP A 1045 -25.93 12.02 5.36
CA ASP A 1045 -26.95 12.94 4.83
C ASP A 1045 -26.56 14.43 4.90
N ASN A 1046 -25.61 14.79 5.77
CA ASN A 1046 -25.20 16.17 6.02
C ASN A 1046 -23.71 16.24 6.42
N PRO A 1047 -22.80 15.96 5.47
CA PRO A 1047 -21.37 16.07 5.70
C PRO A 1047 -20.97 17.54 5.95
N ILE A 1048 -19.87 17.76 6.66
CA ILE A 1048 -19.35 19.12 6.88
C ILE A 1048 -18.71 19.65 5.59
N GLY A 1049 -18.89 20.93 5.26
CA GLY A 1049 -18.19 21.53 4.11
C GLY A 1049 -16.78 21.94 4.50
N ILE A 1050 -15.78 21.50 3.75
CA ILE A 1050 -14.37 21.89 3.91
C ILE A 1050 -13.91 22.62 2.65
N GLU A 1051 -13.35 23.80 2.84
CA GLU A 1051 -12.82 24.63 1.77
C GLU A 1051 -11.29 24.67 1.85
N PHE A 1052 -10.62 24.38 0.73
CA PHE A 1052 -9.18 24.46 0.62
C PHE A 1052 -8.73 25.81 0.08
N ASN A 1053 -7.50 26.19 0.40
CA ASN A 1053 -6.88 27.36 -0.24
C ASN A 1053 -6.70 27.05 -1.73
N SER A 1054 -7.56 27.59 -2.60
CA SER A 1054 -7.46 27.41 -4.04
C SER A 1054 -6.31 28.27 -4.58
N ASP A 1055 -5.08 27.76 -4.58
CA ASP A 1055 -3.98 28.39 -5.30
C ASP A 1055 -4.10 28.08 -6.79
N THR A 1056 -5.06 28.75 -7.43
CA THR A 1056 -4.82 29.35 -8.74
C THR A 1056 -4.85 30.87 -8.51
N PRO A 1057 -3.85 31.64 -8.98
CA PRO A 1057 -3.80 33.07 -8.74
C PRO A 1057 -4.81 33.79 -9.65
N ASP A 1058 -6.09 33.76 -9.30
CA ASP A 1058 -7.06 34.73 -9.79
C ASP A 1058 -7.33 35.74 -8.65
N ALA A 1059 -6.78 36.94 -8.82
CA ALA A 1059 -6.96 38.05 -7.89
C ALA A 1059 -8.45 38.27 -7.58
N PRO A 1060 -8.85 38.42 -6.30
CA PRO A 1060 -10.26 38.53 -5.94
C PRO A 1060 -10.91 39.72 -6.67
N ALA A 1061 -11.97 39.56 -7.45
CA ALA A 1061 -12.51 40.67 -8.25
C ALA A 1061 -13.07 41.86 -7.42
N THR A 1062 -13.28 41.71 -6.11
CA THR A 1062 -13.86 42.75 -5.24
C THR A 1062 -13.30 42.73 -3.81
N LEU A 1063 -13.28 43.92 -3.17
CA LEU A 1063 -12.98 44.05 -1.74
C LEU A 1063 -14.06 43.37 -0.89
N SER A 1064 -13.67 42.47 0.01
CA SER A 1064 -14.59 41.73 0.88
C SER A 1064 -14.11 41.70 2.33
N LEU A 1065 -15.03 41.77 3.29
CA LEU A 1065 -14.76 41.53 4.71
C LEU A 1065 -15.64 40.38 5.21
N GLY A 1066 -15.02 39.26 5.57
CA GLY A 1066 -15.63 38.05 6.11
C GLY A 1066 -16.20 38.24 7.51
N GLN A 1067 -17.16 37.39 7.88
CA GLN A 1067 -17.64 37.34 9.27
C GLN A 1067 -16.59 36.60 10.10
N ASN A 1068 -16.25 37.13 11.27
CA ASN A 1068 -15.28 36.50 12.16
C ASN A 1068 -15.76 35.11 12.62
N HIS A 1069 -14.86 34.14 12.71
CA HIS A 1069 -15.15 32.79 13.18
C HIS A 1069 -14.19 32.38 14.32
N PRO A 1070 -14.66 31.76 15.41
CA PRO A 1070 -16.07 31.60 15.79
C PRO A 1070 -16.78 32.96 16.03
N ASN A 1071 -18.11 33.00 16.06
CA ASN A 1071 -18.88 34.18 16.49
C ASN A 1071 -20.28 33.77 17.01
N PRO A 1072 -20.54 33.76 18.33
CA PRO A 1072 -19.71 34.36 19.39
C PRO A 1072 -18.37 33.65 19.59
N PHE A 1073 -17.36 34.35 20.09
CA PHE A 1073 -16.00 33.81 20.29
C PHE A 1073 -15.49 34.03 21.72
N ASN A 1074 -14.49 33.24 22.13
CA ASN A 1074 -13.87 33.30 23.46
C ASN A 1074 -12.42 32.77 23.47
N PRO A 1075 -11.39 33.60 23.74
CA PRO A 1075 -11.25 34.99 23.35
C PRO A 1075 -10.61 35.13 21.95
N LEU A 1076 -10.34 34.03 21.23
CA LEU A 1076 -9.72 34.04 19.91
C LEU A 1076 -10.79 34.00 18.81
N THR A 1077 -10.60 34.79 17.75
CA THR A 1077 -11.40 34.71 16.52
C THR A 1077 -10.59 35.15 15.33
N SER A 1078 -10.83 34.53 14.18
CA SER A 1078 -10.20 34.83 12.91
C SER A 1078 -11.11 35.71 12.05
N ILE A 1079 -10.54 36.70 11.36
CA ILE A 1079 -11.24 37.65 10.49
C ILE A 1079 -10.64 37.55 9.08
N ARG A 1080 -11.38 36.92 8.16
CA ARG A 1080 -11.00 36.83 6.74
C ARG A 1080 -11.38 38.11 5.98
N TYR A 1081 -10.54 38.56 5.05
CA TYR A 1081 -10.82 39.68 4.15
C TYR A 1081 -10.11 39.50 2.82
N SER A 1082 -10.68 39.99 1.73
CA SER A 1082 -10.07 39.90 0.38
C SER A 1082 -9.89 41.30 -0.18
N ILE A 1083 -8.78 41.56 -0.87
CA ILE A 1083 -8.52 42.81 -1.58
C ILE A 1083 -8.22 42.54 -3.06
N PRO A 1084 -8.79 43.34 -3.99
CA PRO A 1084 -8.76 43.03 -5.41
C PRO A 1084 -7.51 43.51 -6.16
N GLU A 1085 -6.74 44.37 -5.52
CA GLU A 1085 -5.53 45.00 -6.06
C GLU A 1085 -4.62 45.37 -4.89
N GLY A 1086 -3.30 45.32 -5.10
CA GLY A 1086 -2.31 45.61 -4.08
C GLY A 1086 -2.47 47.02 -3.48
N GLN A 1087 -2.64 47.10 -2.16
CA GLN A 1087 -2.87 48.37 -1.45
C GLN A 1087 -2.59 48.27 0.05
N ASN A 1088 -2.47 49.42 0.71
CA ASN A 1088 -2.34 49.47 2.17
C ASN A 1088 -3.68 49.15 2.84
N VAL A 1089 -3.69 48.12 3.68
CA VAL A 1089 -4.86 47.59 4.37
C VAL A 1089 -4.77 47.87 5.87
N THR A 1090 -5.87 48.30 6.47
CA THR A 1090 -6.00 48.47 7.91
C THR A 1090 -7.24 47.73 8.43
N ILE A 1091 -7.08 46.91 9.48
CA ILE A 1091 -8.19 46.37 10.26
C ILE A 1091 -8.15 46.91 11.67
N THR A 1092 -9.21 47.63 12.05
CA THR A 1092 -9.34 48.29 13.35
C THR A 1092 -10.55 47.76 14.11
N ILE A 1093 -10.36 47.42 15.39
CA ILE A 1093 -11.43 47.02 16.31
C ILE A 1093 -12.00 48.25 17.02
N TYR A 1094 -13.33 48.32 17.12
CA TYR A 1094 -14.10 49.33 17.83
C TYR A 1094 -15.04 48.70 18.85
N ASN A 1095 -15.21 49.36 20.00
CA ASN A 1095 -16.22 48.97 20.99
C ASN A 1095 -17.63 49.48 20.60
N ALA A 1096 -18.66 49.06 21.33
CA ALA A 1096 -20.04 49.48 21.10
C ALA A 1096 -20.31 51.01 21.20
N LYS A 1097 -19.37 51.81 21.71
CA LYS A 1097 -19.43 53.28 21.74
C LYS A 1097 -18.74 53.93 20.54
N GLY A 1098 -18.18 53.15 19.62
CA GLY A 1098 -17.41 53.61 18.47
C GLY A 1098 -15.98 54.07 18.81
N GLN A 1099 -15.46 53.70 19.98
CA GLN A 1099 -14.07 54.00 20.33
C GLN A 1099 -13.17 52.91 19.78
N GLN A 1100 -12.07 53.31 19.13
CA GLN A 1100 -11.03 52.40 18.68
C GLN A 1100 -10.39 51.69 19.89
N VAL A 1101 -10.25 50.37 19.76
CA VAL A 1101 -9.77 49.45 20.80
C VAL A 1101 -8.34 49.01 20.48
N CYS A 1102 -8.09 48.56 19.25
CA CYS A 1102 -6.76 48.20 18.73
C CYS A 1102 -6.76 48.20 17.19
N ASN A 1103 -5.57 48.23 16.58
CA ASN A 1103 -5.36 47.88 15.18
C ASN A 1103 -4.80 46.45 15.13
N LEU A 1104 -5.43 45.59 14.33
CA LEU A 1104 -4.94 44.22 14.12
C LEU A 1104 -3.87 44.18 13.04
N ILE A 1105 -4.07 44.93 11.95
CA ILE A 1105 -3.09 45.11 10.87
C ILE A 1105 -3.11 46.55 10.37
N ASN A 1106 -1.97 47.00 9.85
CA ASN A 1106 -1.81 48.25 9.12
C ASN A 1106 -0.55 48.16 8.24
N GLU A 1107 -0.68 47.49 7.11
CA GLU A 1107 0.43 47.15 6.22
C GLU A 1107 -0.04 47.04 4.76
N TYR A 1108 0.91 47.05 3.84
CA TYR A 1108 0.64 46.83 2.42
C TYR A 1108 0.42 45.34 2.16
N LYS A 1109 -0.60 45.01 1.37
CA LYS A 1109 -0.96 43.65 0.97
C LYS A 1109 -1.18 43.62 -0.54
N GLU A 1110 -0.78 42.55 -1.20
CA GLU A 1110 -1.05 42.31 -2.62
C GLU A 1110 -2.50 41.91 -2.88
N ALA A 1111 -2.92 41.82 -4.14
CA ALA A 1111 -4.26 41.32 -4.45
C ALA A 1111 -4.41 39.88 -3.96
N GLY A 1112 -5.36 39.61 -3.08
CA GLY A 1112 -5.45 38.30 -2.44
C GLY A 1112 -6.46 38.24 -1.31
N THR A 1113 -6.65 37.03 -0.78
CA THR A 1113 -7.48 36.78 0.39
C THR A 1113 -6.61 36.48 1.59
N TYR A 1114 -6.90 37.13 2.71
CA TYR A 1114 -6.07 37.13 3.91
C TYR A 1114 -6.90 36.82 5.15
N ASN A 1115 -6.25 36.32 6.19
CA ASN A 1115 -6.85 36.07 7.49
C ASN A 1115 -6.05 36.79 8.59
N VAL A 1116 -6.75 37.33 9.59
CA VAL A 1116 -6.11 37.91 10.78
C VAL A 1116 -6.78 37.42 12.06
N VAL A 1117 -5.98 36.97 13.02
CA VAL A 1117 -6.45 36.52 14.33
C VAL A 1117 -6.56 37.69 15.29
N TRP A 1118 -7.72 37.85 15.93
CA TRP A 1118 -7.90 38.73 17.08
C TRP A 1118 -7.89 37.94 18.38
N ASN A 1119 -6.84 38.13 19.18
CA ASN A 1119 -6.82 37.68 20.57
C ASN A 1119 -7.44 38.73 21.49
N ALA A 1120 -8.64 38.45 22.00
CA ALA A 1120 -9.40 39.37 22.82
C ALA A 1120 -9.29 39.12 24.35
N THR A 1121 -8.22 38.44 24.80
CA THR A 1121 -8.06 38.01 26.21
C THR A 1121 -8.13 39.18 27.19
N ASP A 1122 -7.64 40.36 26.82
CA ASP A 1122 -7.64 41.55 27.68
C ASP A 1122 -8.89 42.44 27.58
N TYR A 1123 -9.89 42.04 26.78
CA TYR A 1123 -11.10 42.85 26.55
C TYR A 1123 -12.35 42.25 27.22
N SER A 1124 -13.32 43.10 27.57
CA SER A 1124 -14.56 42.67 28.27
C SER A 1124 -15.56 42.04 27.30
N SER A 1125 -16.31 41.01 27.73
CA SER A 1125 -17.41 40.43 26.93
C SER A 1125 -18.39 41.50 26.46
N GLY A 1126 -18.84 41.40 25.22
CA GLY A 1126 -19.70 42.42 24.60
C GLY A 1126 -19.62 42.46 23.09
N ILE A 1127 -20.37 43.40 22.50
CA ILE A 1127 -20.40 43.62 21.06
C ILE A 1127 -19.24 44.52 20.65
N TYR A 1128 -18.49 44.07 19.66
CA TYR A 1128 -17.43 44.81 19.00
C TYR A 1128 -17.71 44.91 17.49
N PHE A 1129 -17.03 45.85 16.85
CA PHE A 1129 -17.06 46.03 15.41
C PHE A 1129 -15.63 46.05 14.90
N TYR A 1130 -15.38 45.40 13.78
CA TYR A 1130 -14.10 45.48 13.08
C TYR A 1130 -14.33 46.12 11.72
N LYS A 1131 -13.42 47.03 11.36
CA LYS A 1131 -13.48 47.79 10.12
C LYS A 1131 -12.24 47.47 9.29
N LEU A 1132 -12.47 47.06 8.06
CA LEU A 1132 -11.47 46.98 7.00
C LEU A 1132 -11.44 48.30 6.24
N GLU A 1133 -10.25 48.87 6.05
CA GLU A 1133 -9.98 50.01 5.16
C GLU A 1133 -8.89 49.61 4.17
N ALA A 1134 -9.18 49.74 2.88
CA ALA A 1134 -8.26 49.48 1.79
C ALA A 1134 -8.47 50.57 0.72
N GLY A 1135 -7.48 51.43 0.54
CA GLY A 1135 -7.57 52.57 -0.38
C GLY A 1135 -8.73 53.53 -0.04
N SER A 1136 -9.70 53.64 -0.95
CA SER A 1136 -10.90 54.51 -0.79
C SER A 1136 -12.14 53.77 -0.27
N ALA A 1137 -12.07 52.45 -0.12
CA ALA A 1137 -13.18 51.60 0.26
C ALA A 1137 -13.05 51.12 1.72
N SER A 1138 -14.18 50.95 2.39
CA SER A 1138 -14.21 50.43 3.76
C SER A 1138 -15.43 49.55 4.02
N GLN A 1139 -15.24 48.46 4.77
CA GLN A 1139 -16.31 47.56 5.21
C GLN A 1139 -16.26 47.38 6.72
N ILE A 1140 -17.43 47.17 7.34
CA ILE A 1140 -17.55 46.99 8.79
C ILE A 1140 -18.41 45.78 9.07
N LYS A 1141 -17.98 44.91 9.98
CA LYS A 1141 -18.79 43.82 10.52
C LYS A 1141 -18.77 43.81 12.05
N LYS A 1142 -19.74 43.08 12.62
CA LYS A 1142 -20.01 43.00 14.05
C LYS A 1142 -19.54 41.63 14.56
N CYS A 1143 -18.86 41.60 15.70
CA CYS A 1143 -18.51 40.38 16.42
C CYS A 1143 -19.03 40.44 17.88
N LEU A 1144 -19.19 39.27 18.50
CA LEU A 1144 -19.66 39.12 19.88
C LEU A 1144 -18.64 38.29 20.68
N LEU A 1145 -17.94 38.95 21.60
CA LEU A 1145 -17.06 38.30 22.57
C LEU A 1145 -17.89 37.83 23.76
N ILE A 1146 -17.82 36.53 24.08
CA ILE A 1146 -18.40 35.95 25.30
C ILE A 1146 -17.25 35.41 26.14
N LYS A 1147 -17.28 35.69 27.45
CA LYS A 1147 -16.35 35.10 28.42
C LYS A 1147 -17.17 34.43 29.51
#